data_AF-A0A9Q0PEU1-F1
#
_entry.id   AF-A0A9Q0PEU1-F1
#
_cell.length_a   1.000
_cell.length_b   1.000
_cell.length_c   1.000
_cell.angle_alpha   90.00
_cell.angle_beta   90.00
_cell.angle_gamma   90.00
#
_symmetry.space_group_name_H-M   'P 1'
#
loop_
_entity.id
_entity.type
_entity.pdbx_description
1 polymer ?
#
loop_
_entity_poly.entity_id
_entity_poly.type
_entity_poly.pdbx_seq_one_letter_code
_entity_poly.pdbx_strand_id
1 'polypeptide(L)'
;MKWRVYLMLSSLVEILLGNDAGQPIREVVSNLPTDPIDLLLLLGQKSSKNTFLDSCQCAVLLILYTSSLYDDRLADEKSMLASLEQYILVNSNDLLCGVVDPLKMTQLINLYGLSRAAAMMNHQIPYSPEAERILFHLLNETEWDLPSSRIHLESLKWLFQQEKISKPLSNQILKFCRSNSSNRNQIIVHGENNQTMNLQVISEMASSPDNYVARLSVCLLIQLLEEESQEHDIISLVKLLTMITNIFPSASDQLCLHGIGHAIRTLYHNSSCGSSPQVSMAMTYLMFNILQSVHPEALCHDEAWLAVTVKLMSSLIPTQSVKCWSGEGLRVVAIFCLILHQSTNKVLVEASKTIFYSTSLASTINSMIHAACSKGPSLLDCDEETSTGENLMFALLLFYFSLRSIHTVVPGTVDWKKILNPSNRMQPLSTVSIHCHDLCRLLHFGSPPVKLVASYCLLELITRLSEQRNTSHEELKSSMAYLTSIMVILKGLVFYSDVRVSTNCSLCLSVILGWEKVDMTGARVIAKNTWWRLIVEEMAVSLAAPSLASKSFINHHKPAVHVAVALLKLQKSPEWMRTVFDDPCISGIIKNLESKLLALNRILQECRKRLYTEDCQNDCSDEKLEKRTITADDLGEVCEYLIHVMSSTKSLDLDCGDLQTSKRLLEEIELFFKTSSTEDDR
;
A
#
# COMPACT_ATOMS: atom_id res chain seq x y z
N MET A 1 10.29 -33.99 -46.27
CA MET A 1 10.59 -33.25 -45.02
C MET A 1 9.47 -32.28 -44.68
N LYS A 2 9.30 -31.15 -45.40
CA LYS A 2 8.18 -30.18 -45.31
C LYS A 2 6.91 -30.64 -44.55
N TRP A 3 6.14 -31.59 -45.10
CA TRP A 3 4.90 -32.08 -44.48
C TRP A 3 5.07 -32.58 -43.04
N ARG A 4 6.18 -33.26 -42.72
CA ARG A 4 6.47 -33.74 -41.36
C ARG A 4 6.68 -32.57 -40.39
N VAL A 5 7.27 -31.46 -40.86
CA VAL A 5 7.46 -30.25 -40.05
C VAL A 5 6.12 -29.60 -39.75
N TYR A 6 5.24 -29.40 -40.74
CA TYR A 6 3.92 -28.82 -40.49
C TYR A 6 2.98 -29.73 -39.71
N LEU A 7 3.04 -31.06 -39.88
CA LEU A 7 2.31 -31.99 -39.03
C LEU A 7 2.83 -31.96 -37.58
N MET A 8 4.14 -31.80 -37.37
CA MET A 8 4.72 -31.60 -36.04
C MET A 8 4.28 -30.25 -35.43
N LEU A 9 4.31 -29.16 -36.21
CA LEU A 9 3.80 -27.85 -35.77
C LEU A 9 2.31 -27.90 -35.44
N SER A 10 1.51 -28.63 -36.23
CA SER A 10 0.09 -28.87 -35.94
C SER A 10 -0.10 -29.58 -34.60
N SER A 11 0.63 -30.68 -34.34
CA SER A 11 0.56 -31.37 -33.05
C SER A 11 1.09 -30.53 -31.89
N LEU A 12 2.10 -29.67 -32.11
CA LEU A 12 2.56 -28.71 -31.11
C LEU A 12 1.47 -27.68 -30.79
N VAL A 13 0.86 -27.05 -31.80
CA VAL A 13 -0.24 -26.10 -31.63
C VAL A 13 -1.43 -26.74 -30.89
N GLU A 14 -1.75 -28.00 -31.19
CA GLU A 14 -2.80 -28.78 -30.53
C GLU A 14 -2.48 -29.08 -29.06
N ILE A 15 -1.22 -29.39 -28.72
CA ILE A 15 -0.77 -29.55 -27.33
C ILE A 15 -0.80 -28.21 -26.58
N LEU A 16 -0.31 -27.14 -27.22
CA LEU A 16 -0.15 -25.82 -26.58
C LEU A 16 -1.47 -25.10 -26.38
N LEU A 17 -2.39 -25.13 -27.36
CA LEU A 17 -3.67 -24.40 -27.33
C LEU A 17 -4.89 -25.28 -27.00
N GLY A 18 -4.81 -26.59 -27.18
CA GLY A 18 -5.92 -27.53 -26.96
C GLY A 18 -6.98 -27.55 -28.06
N ASN A 19 -8.12 -28.21 -27.80
CA ASN A 19 -9.36 -28.16 -28.59
C ASN A 19 -9.19 -28.34 -30.11
N ASP A 20 -8.41 -29.33 -30.55
CA ASP A 20 -8.09 -29.60 -31.96
C ASP A 20 -7.51 -28.39 -32.73
N ALA A 21 -6.95 -27.37 -32.04
CA ALA A 21 -6.50 -26.12 -32.64
C ALA A 21 -5.44 -26.29 -33.74
N GLY A 22 -4.71 -27.41 -33.76
CA GLY A 22 -3.77 -27.76 -34.83
C GLY A 22 -4.44 -28.14 -36.16
N GLN A 23 -5.75 -28.39 -36.20
CA GLN A 23 -6.48 -28.90 -37.35
C GLN A 23 -6.35 -28.06 -38.63
N PRO A 24 -6.43 -26.72 -38.63
CA PRO A 24 -6.28 -25.92 -39.85
C PRO A 24 -4.94 -26.15 -40.56
N ILE A 25 -3.87 -26.42 -39.81
CA ILE A 25 -2.54 -26.72 -40.37
C ILE A 25 -2.51 -28.10 -41.03
N ARG A 26 -3.25 -29.09 -40.51
CA ARG A 26 -3.36 -30.44 -41.11
C ARG A 26 -4.08 -30.39 -42.45
N GLU A 27 -5.15 -29.62 -42.54
CA GLU A 27 -6.02 -29.54 -43.72
C GLU A 27 -5.34 -28.89 -44.93
N VAL A 28 -4.45 -27.91 -44.70
CA VAL A 28 -3.73 -27.20 -45.78
C VAL A 28 -2.25 -27.57 -45.91
N VAL A 29 -1.80 -28.64 -45.25
CA VAL A 29 -0.39 -29.02 -45.14
C VAL A 29 0.32 -29.22 -46.48
N SER A 30 -0.42 -29.59 -47.53
CA SER A 30 0.07 -29.75 -48.90
C SER A 30 0.43 -28.43 -49.57
N ASN A 31 -0.16 -27.32 -49.10
CA ASN A 31 -0.30 -26.07 -49.84
C ASN A 31 0.45 -24.91 -49.19
N LEU A 32 0.66 -24.96 -47.87
CA LEU A 32 1.59 -24.07 -47.17
C LEU A 32 2.97 -24.10 -47.87
N PRO A 33 3.69 -22.97 -48.03
CA PRO A 33 5.01 -22.93 -48.65
C PRO A 33 6.10 -23.61 -47.80
N THR A 34 7.37 -23.50 -48.18
CA THR A 34 8.49 -24.14 -47.43
C THR A 34 9.41 -23.11 -46.77
N ASP A 35 9.46 -21.90 -47.31
CA ASP A 35 10.21 -20.77 -46.77
C ASP A 35 9.32 -19.98 -45.77
N PRO A 36 9.81 -19.59 -44.59
CA PRO A 36 9.08 -18.68 -43.70
C PRO A 36 8.71 -17.33 -44.34
N ILE A 37 9.51 -16.82 -45.27
CA ILE A 37 9.23 -15.57 -46.00
C ILE A 37 8.02 -15.78 -46.93
N ASP A 38 7.90 -16.93 -47.57
CA ASP A 38 6.74 -17.26 -48.40
C ASP A 38 5.44 -17.35 -47.58
N LEU A 39 5.50 -17.72 -46.29
CA LEU A 39 4.31 -17.70 -45.40
C LEU A 39 3.79 -16.26 -45.24
N LEU A 40 4.69 -15.30 -45.03
CA LEU A 40 4.36 -13.88 -44.96
C LEU A 40 3.83 -13.33 -46.29
N LEU A 41 4.39 -13.77 -47.43
CA LEU A 41 3.89 -13.41 -48.76
C LEU A 41 2.49 -13.97 -49.03
N LEU A 42 2.16 -15.16 -48.49
CA LEU A 42 0.85 -15.78 -48.63
C LEU A 42 -0.25 -15.00 -47.89
N LEU A 43 0.07 -14.35 -46.76
CA LEU A 43 -0.85 -13.42 -46.08
C LEU A 43 -1.20 -12.20 -46.97
N GLY A 44 -0.25 -11.68 -47.75
CA GLY A 44 -0.47 -10.51 -48.61
C GLY A 44 -1.38 -10.73 -49.83
N GLN A 45 -1.91 -11.95 -50.02
CA GLN A 45 -2.73 -12.32 -51.17
C GLN A 45 -4.24 -12.14 -50.92
N LYS A 46 -5.00 -11.92 -52.00
CA LYS A 46 -6.46 -11.75 -51.92
C LYS A 46 -7.18 -13.10 -51.88
N SER A 47 -7.81 -13.43 -50.74
CA SER A 47 -8.58 -14.66 -50.56
C SER A 47 -10.03 -14.55 -51.01
N SER A 48 -10.52 -13.37 -51.41
CA SER A 48 -11.90 -13.17 -51.88
C SER A 48 -12.31 -14.23 -52.92
N LYS A 49 -13.31 -15.06 -52.56
CA LYS A 49 -13.82 -16.21 -53.36
C LYS A 49 -12.87 -17.41 -53.53
N ASN A 50 -11.74 -17.46 -52.85
CA ASN A 50 -10.79 -18.58 -52.82
C ASN A 50 -10.68 -19.15 -51.39
N THR A 51 -11.62 -20.04 -51.04
CA THR A 51 -11.70 -20.69 -49.72
C THR A 51 -10.41 -21.40 -49.32
N PHE A 52 -9.71 -22.00 -50.29
CA PHE A 52 -8.46 -22.71 -50.07
C PHE A 52 -7.31 -21.78 -49.68
N LEU A 53 -7.22 -20.60 -50.30
CA LEU A 53 -6.26 -19.57 -49.91
C LEU A 53 -6.59 -18.99 -48.54
N ASP A 54 -7.87 -18.76 -48.22
CA ASP A 54 -8.28 -18.32 -46.88
C ASP A 54 -7.89 -19.35 -45.81
N SER A 55 -8.14 -20.65 -46.04
CA SER A 55 -7.70 -21.73 -45.14
C SER A 55 -6.17 -21.75 -44.96
N CYS A 56 -5.40 -21.49 -46.02
CA CYS A 56 -3.95 -21.36 -45.92
C CYS A 56 -3.54 -20.16 -45.08
N GLN A 57 -4.20 -19.01 -45.24
CA GLN A 57 -3.95 -17.80 -44.46
C GLN A 57 -4.31 -17.99 -42.98
N CYS A 58 -5.42 -18.66 -42.66
CA CYS A 58 -5.77 -19.05 -41.30
C CYS A 58 -4.69 -19.92 -40.64
N ALA A 59 -4.16 -20.92 -41.36
CA ALA A 59 -3.07 -21.76 -40.86
C ALA A 59 -1.76 -20.97 -40.66
N VAL A 60 -1.45 -20.00 -41.53
CA VAL A 60 -0.29 -19.11 -41.32
C VAL A 60 -0.47 -18.21 -40.10
N LEU A 61 -1.64 -17.55 -39.94
CA LEU A 61 -1.95 -16.73 -38.77
C LEU A 61 -1.84 -17.54 -37.47
N LEU A 62 -2.37 -18.76 -37.44
CA LEU A 62 -2.28 -19.68 -36.31
C LEU A 62 -0.82 -20.06 -35.97
N ILE A 63 0.01 -20.36 -36.97
CA ILE A 63 1.44 -20.67 -36.76
C ILE A 63 2.18 -19.46 -36.17
N LEU A 64 2.00 -18.28 -36.78
CA LEU A 64 2.63 -17.04 -36.30
C LEU A 64 2.16 -16.69 -34.88
N TYR A 65 0.85 -16.75 -34.62
CA TYR A 65 0.25 -16.46 -33.32
C TYR A 65 0.75 -17.41 -32.23
N THR A 66 0.85 -18.71 -32.54
CA THR A 66 1.36 -19.69 -31.58
C THR A 66 2.83 -19.41 -31.29
N SER A 67 3.64 -19.10 -32.30
CA SER A 67 5.06 -18.74 -32.10
C SER A 67 5.21 -17.46 -31.24
N SER A 68 4.38 -16.44 -31.48
CA SER A 68 4.45 -15.17 -30.76
C SER A 68 3.97 -15.22 -29.29
N LEU A 69 3.24 -16.26 -28.88
CA LEU A 69 2.87 -16.47 -27.47
C LEU A 69 4.03 -16.97 -26.61
N TYR A 70 5.07 -17.56 -27.21
CA TYR A 70 6.24 -18.13 -26.53
C TYR A 70 7.55 -17.42 -26.91
N ASP A 71 7.45 -16.16 -27.38
CA ASP A 71 8.57 -15.32 -27.84
C ASP A 71 9.43 -15.87 -29.01
N ASP A 72 9.00 -16.98 -29.63
CA ASP A 72 9.65 -17.58 -30.79
C ASP A 72 9.33 -16.78 -32.07
N ARG A 73 10.32 -16.02 -32.56
CA ARG A 73 10.16 -15.12 -33.71
C ARG A 73 10.45 -15.83 -35.04
N LEU A 74 9.41 -16.19 -35.77
CA LEU A 74 9.51 -16.76 -37.12
C LEU A 74 9.91 -15.74 -38.22
N ALA A 75 9.78 -14.44 -37.94
CA ALA A 75 10.14 -13.35 -38.86
C ALA A 75 10.45 -12.06 -38.08
N ASP A 76 11.01 -11.06 -38.76
CA ASP A 76 11.23 -9.73 -38.20
C ASP A 76 9.93 -8.93 -38.05
N GLU A 77 9.89 -8.04 -37.07
CA GLU A 77 8.70 -7.24 -36.70
C GLU A 77 8.18 -6.39 -37.87
N LYS A 78 9.08 -5.91 -38.74
CA LYS A 78 8.75 -5.03 -39.86
C LYS A 78 8.11 -5.81 -41.02
N SER A 79 8.65 -6.98 -41.38
CA SER A 79 8.03 -7.84 -42.40
C SER A 79 6.72 -8.44 -41.89
N MET A 80 6.64 -8.83 -40.61
CA MET A 80 5.40 -9.30 -39.99
C MET A 80 4.31 -8.22 -40.05
N LEU A 81 4.60 -6.99 -39.58
CA LEU A 81 3.63 -5.88 -39.62
C LEU A 81 3.17 -5.58 -41.05
N ALA A 82 4.09 -5.44 -42.00
CA ALA A 82 3.76 -5.13 -43.39
C ALA A 82 2.87 -6.23 -44.03
N SER A 83 3.11 -7.50 -43.72
CA SER A 83 2.29 -8.62 -44.21
C SER A 83 0.91 -8.68 -43.56
N LEU A 84 0.79 -8.36 -42.27
CA LEU A 84 -0.50 -8.27 -41.57
C LEU A 84 -1.33 -7.07 -42.09
N GLU A 85 -0.70 -5.93 -42.32
CA GLU A 85 -1.34 -4.75 -42.92
C GLU A 85 -1.83 -5.03 -44.33
N GLN A 86 -1.01 -5.67 -45.17
CA GLN A 86 -1.40 -6.07 -46.52
C GLN A 86 -2.56 -7.08 -46.48
N TYR A 87 -2.53 -8.05 -45.56
CA TYR A 87 -3.64 -8.99 -45.35
C TYR A 87 -4.96 -8.29 -45.01
N ILE A 88 -4.93 -7.32 -44.07
CA ILE A 88 -6.11 -6.53 -43.67
C ILE A 88 -6.64 -5.69 -44.84
N LEU A 89 -5.76 -4.98 -45.55
CA LEU A 89 -6.14 -4.10 -46.65
C LEU A 89 -6.77 -4.87 -47.83
N VAL A 90 -6.14 -5.98 -48.23
CA VAL A 90 -6.52 -6.73 -49.43
C VAL A 90 -7.81 -7.54 -49.23
N ASN A 91 -8.04 -8.04 -48.01
CA ASN A 91 -9.23 -8.82 -47.63
C ASN A 91 -10.29 -8.00 -46.88
N SER A 92 -10.12 -6.67 -46.82
CA SER A 92 -11.01 -5.71 -46.15
C SER A 92 -12.49 -5.92 -46.44
N ASN A 93 -12.90 -6.06 -47.70
CA ASN A 93 -14.31 -6.30 -48.06
C ASN A 93 -14.89 -7.58 -47.45
N ASP A 94 -14.11 -8.66 -47.38
CA ASP A 94 -14.57 -9.95 -46.86
C ASP A 94 -14.60 -9.92 -45.32
N LEU A 95 -13.66 -9.21 -44.69
CA LEU A 95 -13.65 -8.95 -43.24
C LEU A 95 -14.83 -8.07 -42.80
N LEU A 96 -15.15 -7.01 -43.56
CA LEU A 96 -16.18 -6.03 -43.23
C LEU A 96 -17.62 -6.49 -43.54
N CYS A 97 -17.80 -7.48 -44.42
CA CYS A 97 -19.12 -7.98 -44.81
C CYS A 97 -19.41 -9.42 -44.34
N GLY A 98 -18.44 -10.10 -43.72
CA GLY A 98 -18.55 -11.49 -43.27
C GLY A 98 -18.56 -11.64 -41.75
N VAL A 99 -19.10 -12.77 -41.28
CA VAL A 99 -18.91 -13.20 -39.88
C VAL A 99 -17.47 -13.73 -39.76
N VAL A 100 -16.59 -12.96 -39.12
CA VAL A 100 -15.21 -13.38 -38.85
C VAL A 100 -15.21 -14.36 -37.68
N ASP A 101 -14.49 -15.47 -37.82
CA ASP A 101 -14.26 -16.43 -36.74
C ASP A 101 -13.53 -15.75 -35.54
N PRO A 102 -14.08 -15.81 -34.32
CA PRO A 102 -13.46 -15.23 -33.13
C PRO A 102 -12.02 -15.68 -32.87
N LEU A 103 -11.65 -16.91 -33.25
CA LEU A 103 -10.27 -17.39 -33.11
C LEU A 103 -9.34 -16.69 -34.11
N LYS A 104 -9.71 -16.65 -35.40
CA LYS A 104 -9.01 -15.89 -36.45
C LYS A 104 -8.86 -14.40 -36.09
N MET A 105 -9.90 -13.81 -35.51
CA MET A 105 -9.88 -12.42 -35.04
C MET A 105 -8.89 -12.24 -33.88
N THR A 106 -8.91 -13.11 -32.87
CA THR A 106 -7.96 -13.11 -31.74
C THR A 106 -6.50 -13.21 -32.22
N GLN A 107 -6.22 -14.12 -33.17
CA GLN A 107 -4.89 -14.29 -33.75
C GLN A 107 -4.40 -13.02 -34.44
N LEU A 108 -5.25 -12.43 -35.29
CA LEU A 108 -4.95 -11.19 -36.02
C LEU A 108 -4.70 -10.02 -35.08
N ILE A 109 -5.55 -9.84 -34.06
CA ILE A 109 -5.41 -8.79 -33.05
C ILE A 109 -4.09 -8.97 -32.29
N ASN A 110 -3.80 -10.16 -31.78
CA ASN A 110 -2.60 -10.40 -30.97
C ASN A 110 -1.32 -10.12 -31.78
N LEU A 111 -1.25 -10.65 -33.01
CA LEU A 111 -0.11 -10.45 -33.91
C LEU A 111 0.07 -8.99 -34.34
N TYR A 112 -1.02 -8.32 -34.71
CA TYR A 112 -0.97 -6.92 -35.11
C TYR A 112 -0.58 -6.02 -33.94
N GLY A 113 -1.21 -6.20 -32.78
CA GLY A 113 -0.92 -5.42 -31.57
C GLY A 113 0.51 -5.63 -31.06
N LEU A 114 1.04 -6.85 -31.10
CA LEU A 114 2.44 -7.13 -30.75
C LEU A 114 3.41 -6.43 -31.71
N SER A 115 3.14 -6.53 -33.02
CA SER A 115 3.95 -5.87 -34.05
C SER A 115 3.89 -4.35 -33.94
N ARG A 116 2.74 -3.79 -33.58
CA ARG A 116 2.55 -2.35 -33.35
C ARG A 116 3.20 -1.87 -32.05
N ALA A 117 3.15 -2.65 -30.97
CA ALA A 117 3.86 -2.35 -29.72
C ALA A 117 5.37 -2.23 -29.97
N ALA A 118 5.94 -3.22 -30.67
CA ALA A 118 7.35 -3.19 -31.07
C ALA A 118 7.68 -2.00 -31.99
N ALA A 119 6.81 -1.67 -32.95
CA ALA A 119 6.96 -0.48 -33.80
C ALA A 119 6.84 0.86 -33.06
N MET A 120 6.13 0.92 -31.93
CA MET A 120 6.08 2.14 -31.09
C MET A 120 7.37 2.33 -30.29
N MET A 121 8.01 1.25 -29.85
CA MET A 121 9.36 1.32 -29.28
C MET A 121 10.39 1.67 -30.37
N ASN A 122 10.34 0.94 -31.49
CA ASN A 122 11.22 1.08 -32.65
C ASN A 122 10.66 2.10 -33.66
N HIS A 123 10.83 3.40 -33.37
CA HIS A 123 10.38 4.58 -34.12
C HIS A 123 10.70 4.62 -35.64
N GLN A 124 11.43 3.64 -36.18
CA GLN A 124 11.78 3.48 -37.58
C GLN A 124 10.87 2.51 -38.36
N ILE A 125 9.95 1.80 -37.68
CA ILE A 125 9.01 0.87 -38.32
C ILE A 125 7.74 1.66 -38.75
N PRO A 126 7.52 1.90 -40.06
CA PRO A 126 6.29 2.52 -40.53
C PRO A 126 5.10 1.56 -40.38
N TYR A 127 3.90 2.12 -40.26
CA TYR A 127 2.65 1.38 -40.17
C TYR A 127 1.57 2.04 -41.05
N SER A 128 0.51 1.29 -41.37
CA SER A 128 -0.61 1.72 -42.22
C SER A 128 -1.81 2.19 -41.38
N PRO A 129 -2.14 3.49 -41.37
CA PRO A 129 -3.30 4.01 -40.65
C PRO A 129 -4.63 3.45 -41.19
N GLU A 130 -4.67 3.03 -42.45
CA GLU A 130 -5.87 2.46 -43.08
C GLU A 130 -6.12 1.02 -42.63
N ALA A 131 -5.05 0.20 -42.52
CA ALA A 131 -5.16 -1.14 -41.94
C ALA A 131 -5.61 -1.08 -40.47
N GLU A 132 -5.01 -0.15 -39.70
CA GLU A 132 -5.39 0.11 -38.30
C GLU A 132 -6.86 0.54 -38.18
N ARG A 133 -7.36 1.40 -39.09
CA ARG A 133 -8.76 1.82 -39.14
C ARG A 133 -9.71 0.65 -39.39
N ILE A 134 -9.38 -0.23 -40.32
CA ILE A 134 -10.18 -1.43 -40.63
C ILE A 134 -10.21 -2.37 -39.42
N LEU A 135 -9.05 -2.62 -38.78
CA LEU A 135 -8.97 -3.47 -37.58
C LEU A 135 -9.80 -2.91 -36.41
N PHE A 136 -9.74 -1.60 -36.16
CA PHE A 136 -10.55 -0.96 -35.13
C PHE A 136 -12.06 -0.98 -35.45
N HIS A 137 -12.46 -0.92 -36.72
CA HIS A 137 -13.86 -1.11 -37.09
C HIS A 137 -14.32 -2.54 -36.83
N LEU A 138 -13.53 -3.55 -37.22
CA LEU A 138 -13.81 -4.96 -36.93
C LEU A 138 -13.98 -5.22 -35.42
N LEU A 139 -13.13 -4.62 -34.58
CA LEU A 139 -13.24 -4.69 -33.12
C LEU A 139 -14.50 -4.06 -32.52
N ASN A 140 -15.17 -3.16 -33.24
CA ASN A 140 -16.43 -2.54 -32.83
C ASN A 140 -17.65 -3.35 -33.27
N GLU A 141 -17.60 -3.98 -34.45
CA GLU A 141 -18.74 -4.72 -35.05
C GLU A 141 -18.77 -6.21 -34.67
N THR A 142 -17.63 -6.83 -34.32
CA THR A 142 -17.55 -8.27 -34.03
C THR A 142 -17.54 -8.59 -32.54
N GLU A 143 -18.27 -9.64 -32.14
CA GLU A 143 -18.11 -10.20 -30.80
C GLU A 143 -16.79 -10.97 -30.70
N TRP A 144 -15.91 -10.47 -29.82
CA TRP A 144 -14.68 -11.14 -29.42
C TRP A 144 -14.71 -11.41 -27.90
N ASP A 145 -13.88 -12.33 -27.42
CA ASP A 145 -13.80 -12.73 -26.01
C ASP A 145 -12.36 -12.68 -25.50
N LEU A 146 -11.91 -11.46 -25.19
CA LEU A 146 -10.56 -11.20 -24.68
C LEU A 146 -10.26 -11.94 -23.36
N PRO A 147 -11.17 -12.01 -22.36
CA PRO A 147 -10.93 -12.73 -21.09
C PRO A 147 -10.53 -14.20 -21.24
N SER A 148 -11.15 -14.93 -22.17
CA SER A 148 -10.87 -16.36 -22.39
C SER A 148 -9.73 -16.60 -23.39
N SER A 149 -9.33 -15.57 -24.13
CA SER A 149 -8.29 -15.66 -25.15
C SER A 149 -6.88 -15.73 -24.55
N ARG A 150 -5.96 -16.38 -25.28
CA ARG A 150 -4.53 -16.17 -25.03
C ARG A 150 -4.05 -14.95 -25.80
N ILE A 151 -3.34 -14.04 -25.14
CA ILE A 151 -2.83 -12.80 -25.71
C ILE A 151 -1.46 -12.48 -25.10
N HIS A 152 -0.56 -11.96 -25.92
CA HIS A 152 0.75 -11.53 -25.46
C HIS A 152 0.64 -10.21 -24.68
N LEU A 153 1.36 -10.08 -23.56
CA LEU A 153 1.26 -8.91 -22.66
C LEU A 153 1.45 -7.57 -23.39
N GLU A 154 2.47 -7.46 -24.24
CA GLU A 154 2.73 -6.22 -24.99
C GLU A 154 1.64 -5.89 -26.02
N SER A 155 0.96 -6.90 -26.58
CA SER A 155 -0.20 -6.69 -27.45
C SER A 155 -1.41 -6.21 -26.65
N LEU A 156 -1.61 -6.75 -25.44
CA LEU A 156 -2.66 -6.35 -24.51
C LEU A 156 -2.46 -4.89 -24.03
N LYS A 157 -1.24 -4.51 -23.64
CA LYS A 157 -0.87 -3.13 -23.31
C LYS A 157 -1.15 -2.18 -24.48
N TRP A 158 -0.71 -2.55 -25.69
CA TRP A 158 -0.95 -1.75 -26.89
C TRP A 158 -2.44 -1.55 -27.18
N LEU A 159 -3.28 -2.57 -27.02
CA LEU A 159 -4.73 -2.44 -27.17
C LEU A 159 -5.31 -1.43 -26.18
N PHE A 160 -4.94 -1.52 -24.90
CA PHE A 160 -5.40 -0.59 -23.88
C PHE A 160 -4.81 0.83 -24.01
N GLN A 161 -3.86 1.07 -24.92
CA GLN A 161 -3.41 2.40 -25.34
C GLN A 161 -4.28 3.05 -26.42
N GLN A 162 -5.27 2.34 -27.00
CA GLN A 162 -6.03 2.83 -28.16
C GLN A 162 -7.39 3.42 -27.78
N GLU A 163 -7.50 4.76 -27.76
CA GLU A 163 -8.76 5.45 -27.41
C GLU A 163 -9.92 5.13 -28.37
N LYS A 164 -9.62 4.87 -29.65
CA LYS A 164 -10.61 4.56 -30.71
C LYS A 164 -11.40 3.26 -30.48
N ILE A 165 -10.90 2.36 -29.64
CA ILE A 165 -11.54 1.08 -29.28
C ILE A 165 -11.90 1.01 -27.80
N SER A 166 -12.00 2.17 -27.13
CA SER A 166 -12.45 2.32 -25.75
C SER A 166 -13.76 1.57 -25.46
N LYS A 167 -14.80 1.74 -26.29
CA LYS A 167 -16.11 1.10 -26.10
C LYS A 167 -16.05 -0.45 -26.11
N PRO A 168 -15.49 -1.13 -27.13
CA PRO A 168 -15.38 -2.59 -27.09
C PRO A 168 -14.44 -3.08 -25.99
N LEU A 169 -13.38 -2.34 -25.62
CA LEU A 169 -12.52 -2.69 -24.49
C LEU A 169 -13.25 -2.61 -23.15
N SER A 170 -14.09 -1.60 -22.91
CA SER A 170 -14.97 -1.54 -21.73
C SER A 170 -15.92 -2.75 -21.65
N ASN A 171 -16.44 -3.21 -22.79
CA ASN A 171 -17.23 -4.43 -22.84
C ASN A 171 -16.40 -5.69 -22.47
N GLN A 172 -15.12 -5.76 -22.86
CA GLN A 172 -14.23 -6.84 -22.44
C GLN A 172 -13.91 -6.79 -20.94
N ILE A 173 -13.69 -5.60 -20.36
CA ILE A 173 -13.54 -5.42 -18.90
C ILE A 173 -14.81 -5.93 -18.20
N LEU A 174 -16.01 -5.62 -18.72
CA LEU A 174 -17.25 -6.11 -18.12
C LEU A 174 -17.42 -7.64 -18.22
N LYS A 175 -17.05 -8.25 -19.37
CA LYS A 175 -16.99 -9.72 -19.52
C LYS A 175 -16.00 -10.34 -18.52
N PHE A 176 -14.85 -9.70 -18.30
CA PHE A 176 -13.86 -10.13 -17.28
C PHE A 176 -14.42 -10.04 -15.86
N CYS A 177 -15.17 -8.99 -15.53
CA CYS A 177 -15.83 -8.86 -14.22
C CYS A 177 -16.81 -10.01 -13.95
N ARG A 178 -17.64 -10.36 -14.95
CA ARG A 178 -18.66 -11.42 -14.86
C ARG A 178 -18.08 -12.83 -14.77
N SER A 179 -16.94 -13.09 -15.41
CA SER A 179 -16.26 -14.39 -15.35
C SER A 179 -15.57 -14.60 -13.98
N ASN A 180 -14.85 -13.60 -13.47
CA ASN A 180 -14.17 -13.70 -12.17
C ASN A 180 -15.12 -13.73 -10.96
N SER A 181 -16.34 -13.17 -11.06
CA SER A 181 -17.29 -13.20 -9.94
C SER A 181 -17.90 -14.59 -9.68
N SER A 182 -17.79 -15.53 -10.63
CA SER A 182 -18.33 -16.89 -10.52
C SER A 182 -17.31 -17.96 -10.10
N ASN A 183 -16.02 -17.77 -10.42
CA ASN A 183 -14.98 -18.77 -10.17
C ASN A 183 -14.28 -18.60 -8.80
N ARG A 184 -14.93 -19.03 -7.72
CA ARG A 184 -14.32 -19.02 -6.37
C ARG A 184 -13.34 -20.18 -6.10
N ASN A 185 -13.35 -21.23 -6.93
CA ASN A 185 -12.69 -22.52 -6.66
C ASN A 185 -11.81 -23.05 -7.82
N GLN A 186 -11.13 -22.19 -8.59
CA GLN A 186 -10.01 -22.68 -9.42
C GLN A 186 -8.71 -22.59 -8.63
N ILE A 187 -8.21 -23.76 -8.23
CA ILE A 187 -6.87 -23.94 -7.67
C ILE A 187 -5.88 -23.42 -8.73
N ILE A 188 -5.14 -22.37 -8.39
CA ILE A 188 -4.05 -21.87 -9.24
C ILE A 188 -2.95 -22.94 -9.22
N VAL A 189 -2.95 -23.80 -10.24
CA VAL A 189 -1.81 -24.66 -10.53
C VAL A 189 -0.72 -23.73 -11.05
N HIS A 190 0.33 -23.54 -10.25
CA HIS A 190 1.47 -22.70 -10.64
C HIS A 190 2.21 -23.33 -11.83
N GLY A 191 1.89 -22.86 -13.03
CA GLY A 191 2.55 -23.17 -14.29
C GLY A 191 1.92 -22.34 -15.41
N GLU A 192 2.73 -21.53 -16.09
CA GLU A 192 2.35 -20.74 -17.29
C GLU A 192 1.34 -19.57 -17.09
N ASN A 193 1.64 -18.66 -16.15
CA ASN A 193 0.79 -17.50 -15.81
C ASN A 193 0.78 -16.33 -16.82
N ASN A 194 1.56 -16.36 -17.92
CA ASN A 194 1.87 -15.15 -18.71
C ASN A 194 1.02 -14.94 -19.99
N GLN A 195 0.16 -15.89 -20.37
CA GLN A 195 -0.48 -15.89 -21.69
C GLN A 195 -1.98 -15.55 -21.71
N THR A 196 -2.64 -15.39 -20.56
CA THR A 196 -4.07 -15.03 -20.48
C THR A 196 -4.26 -13.73 -19.73
N MET A 197 -5.32 -12.98 -20.08
CA MET A 197 -5.69 -11.79 -19.32
C MET A 197 -6.17 -12.24 -17.93
N ASN A 198 -5.31 -12.09 -16.92
CA ASN A 198 -5.58 -12.49 -15.54
C ASN A 198 -5.63 -11.27 -14.61
N LEU A 199 -6.06 -11.49 -13.37
CA LEU A 199 -6.24 -10.41 -12.39
C LEU A 199 -4.94 -9.66 -12.09
N GLN A 200 -3.79 -10.33 -12.06
CA GLN A 200 -2.49 -9.70 -11.80
C GLN A 200 -2.09 -8.77 -12.94
N VAL A 201 -2.20 -9.23 -14.19
CA VAL A 201 -1.91 -8.45 -15.41
C VAL A 201 -2.81 -7.22 -15.54
N ILE A 202 -4.12 -7.34 -15.30
CA ILE A 202 -5.02 -6.18 -15.30
C ILE A 202 -4.66 -5.20 -14.17
N SER A 203 -4.31 -5.70 -12.99
CA SER A 203 -3.98 -4.83 -11.85
C SER A 203 -2.68 -4.06 -12.06
N GLU A 204 -1.66 -4.70 -12.67
CA GLU A 204 -0.42 -4.05 -13.09
C GLU A 204 -0.71 -2.93 -14.10
N MET A 205 -1.45 -3.23 -15.19
CA MET A 205 -1.84 -2.22 -16.18
C MET A 205 -2.66 -1.08 -15.55
N ALA A 206 -3.63 -1.38 -14.69
CA ALA A 206 -4.44 -0.37 -14.01
C ALA A 206 -3.64 0.55 -13.07
N SER A 207 -2.45 0.13 -12.63
CA SER A 207 -1.52 0.95 -11.84
C SER A 207 -0.63 1.87 -12.67
N SER A 208 -0.47 1.57 -13.97
CA SER A 208 0.40 2.31 -14.87
C SER A 208 -0.33 3.44 -15.60
N PRO A 209 0.27 4.65 -15.72
CA PRO A 209 -0.32 5.78 -16.43
C PRO A 209 -0.26 5.66 -17.97
N ASP A 210 0.42 4.63 -18.48
CA ASP A 210 0.72 4.45 -19.91
C ASP A 210 -0.40 3.81 -20.73
N ASN A 211 -1.55 3.50 -20.11
CA ASN A 211 -2.67 2.81 -20.74
C ASN A 211 -4.01 3.25 -20.12
N TYR A 212 -5.12 2.88 -20.76
CA TYR A 212 -6.45 3.32 -20.36
C TYR A 212 -7.22 2.33 -19.46
N VAL A 213 -6.62 1.27 -18.89
CA VAL A 213 -7.37 0.29 -18.06
C VAL A 213 -8.10 0.96 -16.89
N ALA A 214 -7.41 1.82 -16.13
CA ALA A 214 -8.02 2.58 -15.05
C ALA A 214 -9.09 3.55 -15.57
N ARG A 215 -8.80 4.34 -16.61
CA ARG A 215 -9.73 5.29 -17.25
C ARG A 215 -11.01 4.60 -17.72
N LEU A 216 -10.90 3.51 -18.48
CA LEU A 216 -12.03 2.75 -19.00
C LEU A 216 -12.84 2.12 -17.88
N SER A 217 -12.20 1.61 -16.83
CA SER A 217 -12.90 1.04 -15.67
C SER A 217 -13.72 2.10 -14.91
N VAL A 218 -13.20 3.33 -14.76
CA VAL A 218 -13.96 4.44 -14.15
C VAL A 218 -15.08 4.91 -15.08
N CYS A 219 -14.82 5.08 -16.38
CA CYS A 219 -15.85 5.46 -17.36
C CYS A 219 -16.99 4.42 -17.44
N LEU A 220 -16.65 3.12 -17.44
CA LEU A 220 -17.62 2.03 -17.40
C LEU A 220 -18.45 2.06 -16.11
N LEU A 221 -17.82 2.32 -14.96
CA LEU A 221 -18.54 2.45 -13.70
C LEU A 221 -19.53 3.62 -13.72
N ILE A 222 -19.14 4.78 -14.26
CA ILE A 222 -20.05 5.93 -14.43
C ILE A 222 -21.21 5.55 -15.36
N GLN A 223 -20.92 4.95 -16.51
CA GLN A 223 -21.96 4.53 -17.47
C GLN A 223 -22.96 3.55 -16.84
N LEU A 224 -22.49 2.51 -16.14
CA LEU A 224 -23.38 1.55 -15.46
C LEU A 224 -24.25 2.20 -14.37
N LEU A 225 -23.75 3.27 -13.72
CA LEU A 225 -24.48 4.02 -12.70
C LEU A 225 -25.49 5.02 -13.28
N GLU A 226 -25.32 5.45 -14.54
CA GLU A 226 -26.22 6.39 -15.23
C GLU A 226 -27.30 5.67 -16.05
N GLU A 227 -26.98 4.54 -16.69
CA GLU A 227 -27.86 3.82 -17.62
C GLU A 227 -28.80 2.80 -16.94
N GLU A 228 -29.07 2.92 -15.64
CA GLU A 228 -29.88 1.98 -14.82
C GLU A 228 -29.52 0.49 -15.05
N SER A 229 -28.22 0.20 -15.14
CA SER A 229 -27.71 -1.15 -15.44
C SER A 229 -27.92 -2.14 -14.29
N GLN A 230 -27.78 -3.43 -14.59
CA GLN A 230 -27.94 -4.53 -13.63
C GLN A 230 -27.00 -4.36 -12.41
N GLU A 231 -27.55 -4.39 -11.19
CA GLU A 231 -26.75 -4.23 -9.95
C GLU A 231 -25.57 -5.21 -9.86
N HIS A 232 -25.75 -6.43 -10.39
CA HIS A 232 -24.70 -7.45 -10.46
C HIS A 232 -23.44 -6.97 -11.18
N ASP A 233 -23.59 -6.20 -12.26
CA ASP A 233 -22.47 -5.71 -13.07
C ASP A 233 -21.71 -4.60 -12.35
N ILE A 234 -22.43 -3.66 -11.72
CA ILE A 234 -21.85 -2.63 -10.84
C ILE A 234 -21.07 -3.30 -9.70
N ILE A 235 -21.67 -4.26 -9.01
CA ILE A 235 -21.02 -4.98 -7.90
C ILE A 235 -19.78 -5.75 -8.38
N SER A 236 -19.83 -6.37 -9.56
CA SER A 236 -18.70 -7.13 -10.11
C SER A 236 -17.53 -6.22 -10.50
N LEU A 237 -17.81 -5.07 -11.10
CA LEU A 237 -16.78 -4.06 -11.44
C LEU A 237 -16.18 -3.41 -10.19
N VAL A 238 -17.00 -3.02 -9.20
CA VAL A 238 -16.52 -2.45 -7.94
C VAL A 238 -15.66 -3.47 -7.16
N LYS A 239 -16.03 -4.76 -7.18
CA LYS A 239 -15.18 -5.85 -6.64
C LYS A 239 -13.86 -5.98 -7.41
N LEU A 240 -13.87 -5.89 -8.73
CA LEU A 240 -12.63 -5.90 -9.53
C LEU A 240 -11.71 -4.75 -9.14
N LEU A 241 -12.22 -3.52 -9.06
CA LEU A 241 -11.45 -2.35 -8.63
C LEU A 241 -10.92 -2.50 -7.19
N THR A 242 -11.69 -3.13 -6.30
CA THR A 242 -11.26 -3.45 -4.92
C THR A 242 -10.12 -4.48 -4.93
N MET A 243 -10.17 -5.49 -5.81
CA MET A 243 -9.08 -6.46 -5.96
C MET A 243 -7.83 -5.85 -6.60
N ILE A 244 -7.99 -4.99 -7.61
CA ILE A 244 -6.89 -4.26 -8.25
C ILE A 244 -6.13 -3.43 -7.21
N THR A 245 -6.84 -2.63 -6.41
CA THR A 245 -6.23 -1.79 -5.36
C THR A 245 -5.62 -2.60 -4.20
N ASN A 246 -6.08 -3.84 -3.95
CA ASN A 246 -5.43 -4.74 -2.99
C ASN A 246 -4.12 -5.35 -3.52
N ILE A 247 -3.99 -5.59 -4.83
CA ILE A 247 -2.80 -6.20 -5.43
C ILE A 247 -1.75 -5.13 -5.78
N PHE A 248 -2.18 -4.02 -6.37
CA PHE A 248 -1.35 -2.85 -6.70
C PHE A 248 -1.99 -1.59 -6.08
N PRO A 249 -1.61 -1.20 -4.85
CA PRO A 249 -2.15 -0.01 -4.17
C PRO A 249 -2.00 1.30 -4.96
N SER A 250 -0.95 1.43 -5.77
CA SER A 250 -0.72 2.57 -6.67
C SER A 250 -1.80 2.75 -7.74
N ALA A 251 -2.61 1.73 -8.04
CA ALA A 251 -3.77 1.88 -8.93
C ALA A 251 -4.82 2.88 -8.38
N SER A 252 -4.86 3.11 -7.06
CA SER A 252 -5.73 4.12 -6.46
C SER A 252 -5.45 5.53 -6.99
N ASP A 253 -4.19 5.85 -7.32
CA ASP A 253 -3.82 7.14 -7.91
C ASP A 253 -4.43 7.30 -9.30
N GLN A 254 -4.28 6.29 -10.17
CA GLN A 254 -4.85 6.32 -11.53
C GLN A 254 -6.38 6.37 -11.51
N LEU A 255 -7.02 5.63 -10.59
CA LEU A 255 -8.48 5.70 -10.40
C LEU A 255 -8.91 7.10 -9.94
N CYS A 256 -8.17 7.75 -9.04
CA CYS A 256 -8.43 9.11 -8.59
C CYS A 256 -8.23 10.16 -9.69
N LEU A 257 -7.12 10.08 -10.44
CA LEU A 257 -6.84 10.94 -11.60
C LEU A 257 -7.92 10.82 -12.70
N HIS A 258 -8.50 9.64 -12.87
CA HIS A 258 -9.60 9.41 -13.82
C HIS A 258 -11.01 9.63 -13.24
N GLY A 259 -11.12 10.17 -12.03
CA GLY A 259 -12.39 10.67 -11.50
C GLY A 259 -13.26 9.66 -10.75
N ILE A 260 -12.68 8.61 -10.13
CA ILE A 260 -13.44 7.65 -9.31
C ILE A 260 -14.30 8.32 -8.21
N GLY A 261 -13.82 9.44 -7.64
CA GLY A 261 -14.60 10.25 -6.70
C GLY A 261 -15.90 10.80 -7.27
N HIS A 262 -15.93 11.13 -8.57
CA HIS A 262 -17.16 11.50 -9.27
C HIS A 262 -18.10 10.30 -9.40
N ALA A 263 -17.59 9.12 -9.79
CA ALA A 263 -18.40 7.90 -9.90
C ALA A 263 -19.05 7.50 -8.55
N ILE A 264 -18.28 7.58 -7.46
CA ILE A 264 -18.77 7.35 -6.09
C ILE A 264 -19.87 8.36 -5.74
N ARG A 265 -19.69 9.65 -6.08
CA ARG A 265 -20.73 10.68 -5.87
C ARG A 265 -22.00 10.38 -6.68
N THR A 266 -21.87 9.95 -7.94
CA THR A 266 -22.99 9.61 -8.83
C THR A 266 -23.81 8.45 -8.27
N LEU A 267 -23.18 7.39 -7.73
CA LEU A 267 -23.90 6.32 -7.00
C LEU A 267 -24.79 6.89 -5.88
N TYR A 268 -24.25 7.79 -5.06
CA TYR A 268 -24.96 8.34 -3.90
C TYR A 268 -26.03 9.39 -4.25
N HIS A 269 -26.01 9.92 -5.49
CA HIS A 269 -27.05 10.79 -6.05
C HIS A 269 -28.14 10.00 -6.76
N ASN A 270 -27.81 8.89 -7.43
CA ASN A 270 -28.82 8.05 -8.11
C ASN A 270 -29.67 7.28 -7.08
N SER A 271 -30.99 7.42 -7.17
CA SER A 271 -31.94 6.92 -6.16
C SER A 271 -32.14 5.40 -6.19
N SER A 272 -31.96 4.76 -7.35
CA SER A 272 -32.06 3.30 -7.50
C SER A 272 -30.84 2.61 -6.90
N CYS A 273 -29.69 2.72 -7.56
CA CYS A 273 -28.44 2.06 -7.16
C CYS A 273 -27.93 2.50 -5.78
N GLY A 274 -28.07 3.79 -5.44
CA GLY A 274 -27.68 4.33 -4.13
C GLY A 274 -28.55 3.87 -2.96
N SER A 275 -29.67 3.19 -3.23
CA SER A 275 -30.52 2.56 -2.20
C SER A 275 -30.21 1.08 -1.96
N SER A 276 -29.49 0.42 -2.88
CA SER A 276 -29.13 -1.00 -2.73
C SER A 276 -28.03 -1.18 -1.67
N PRO A 277 -28.30 -1.93 -0.58
CA PRO A 277 -27.30 -2.16 0.46
C PRO A 277 -26.07 -2.92 -0.05
N GLN A 278 -26.24 -3.77 -1.08
CA GLN A 278 -25.14 -4.56 -1.65
C GLN A 278 -24.19 -3.68 -2.47
N VAL A 279 -24.73 -2.75 -3.26
CA VAL A 279 -23.94 -1.79 -4.04
C VAL A 279 -23.22 -0.80 -3.10
N SER A 280 -23.93 -0.26 -2.09
CA SER A 280 -23.33 0.59 -1.04
C SER A 280 -22.21 -0.14 -0.27
N MET A 281 -22.44 -1.41 0.10
CA MET A 281 -21.45 -2.24 0.79
C MET A 281 -20.22 -2.52 -0.06
N ALA A 282 -20.37 -2.75 -1.37
CA ALA A 282 -19.23 -2.92 -2.27
C ALA A 282 -18.47 -1.58 -2.45
N MET A 283 -19.19 -0.48 -2.65
CA MET A 283 -18.57 0.84 -2.87
C MET A 283 -17.81 1.33 -1.64
N THR A 284 -18.33 1.12 -0.43
CA THR A 284 -17.61 1.49 0.81
C THR A 284 -16.31 0.71 1.01
N TYR A 285 -16.21 -0.54 0.55
CA TYR A 285 -14.92 -1.25 0.49
C TYR A 285 -13.94 -0.60 -0.49
N LEU A 286 -14.40 -0.30 -1.71
CA LEU A 286 -13.56 0.37 -2.71
C LEU A 286 -13.08 1.75 -2.23
N MET A 287 -13.95 2.53 -1.60
CA MET A 287 -13.62 3.83 -1.01
C MET A 287 -12.57 3.71 0.09
N PHE A 288 -12.70 2.73 0.98
CA PHE A 288 -11.72 2.47 2.04
C PHE A 288 -10.35 2.14 1.44
N ASN A 289 -10.29 1.20 0.51
CA ASN A 289 -9.06 0.81 -0.18
C ASN A 289 -8.37 2.00 -0.88
N ILE A 290 -9.15 2.79 -1.63
CA ILE A 290 -8.62 3.98 -2.33
C ILE A 290 -8.06 4.97 -1.32
N LEU A 291 -8.84 5.41 -0.33
CA LEU A 291 -8.41 6.43 0.63
C LEU A 291 -7.24 5.98 1.52
N GLN A 292 -7.06 4.66 1.72
CA GLN A 292 -5.95 4.07 2.45
C GLN A 292 -4.62 4.12 1.67
N SER A 293 -4.67 4.04 0.33
CA SER A 293 -3.49 3.83 -0.52
C SER A 293 -3.15 4.98 -1.46
N VAL A 294 -4.11 5.86 -1.75
CA VAL A 294 -3.93 7.00 -2.65
C VAL A 294 -2.97 8.03 -2.08
N HIS A 295 -2.07 8.53 -2.94
CA HIS A 295 -1.21 9.67 -2.64
C HIS A 295 -2.02 10.97 -2.65
N PRO A 296 -1.76 11.92 -1.73
CA PRO A 296 -2.53 13.17 -1.63
C PRO A 296 -2.65 13.94 -2.95
N GLU A 297 -1.60 13.90 -3.77
CA GLU A 297 -1.49 14.58 -5.06
C GLU A 297 -2.55 14.13 -6.08
N ALA A 298 -3.01 12.87 -6.02
CA ALA A 298 -4.00 12.34 -6.96
C ALA A 298 -5.46 12.72 -6.60
N LEU A 299 -5.71 13.22 -5.39
CA LEU A 299 -7.05 13.55 -4.88
C LEU A 299 -7.54 14.94 -5.33
N CYS A 300 -7.71 15.12 -6.64
CA CYS A 300 -8.00 16.42 -7.28
C CYS A 300 -9.42 17.02 -7.06
N HIS A 301 -10.33 16.38 -6.30
CA HIS A 301 -11.77 16.73 -6.29
C HIS A 301 -12.42 16.75 -4.89
N ASP A 302 -12.11 17.75 -4.06
CA ASP A 302 -12.71 17.90 -2.70
C ASP A 302 -14.25 17.99 -2.76
N GLU A 303 -14.84 18.69 -3.72
CA GLU A 303 -16.31 18.80 -3.87
C GLU A 303 -17.02 17.44 -3.98
N ALA A 304 -16.41 16.48 -4.68
CA ALA A 304 -17.00 15.15 -4.85
C ALA A 304 -16.96 14.38 -3.53
N TRP A 305 -15.82 14.38 -2.84
CA TRP A 305 -15.65 13.75 -1.54
C TRP A 305 -16.44 14.43 -0.43
N LEU A 306 -16.65 15.75 -0.49
CA LEU A 306 -17.55 16.50 0.38
C LEU A 306 -19.00 15.99 0.24
N ALA A 307 -19.52 15.91 -0.99
CA ALA A 307 -20.87 15.43 -1.23
C ALA A 307 -21.07 13.97 -0.79
N VAL A 308 -20.07 13.12 -1.03
CA VAL A 308 -20.03 11.73 -0.54
C VAL A 308 -20.00 11.67 0.99
N THR A 309 -19.19 12.51 1.64
CA THR A 309 -19.12 12.61 3.11
C THR A 309 -20.45 13.02 3.69
N VAL A 310 -21.12 14.04 3.16
CA VAL A 310 -22.47 14.46 3.59
C VAL A 310 -23.47 13.30 3.49
N LYS A 311 -23.42 12.50 2.42
CA LYS A 311 -24.29 11.33 2.28
C LYS A 311 -23.96 10.23 3.30
N LEU A 312 -22.68 9.88 3.47
CA LEU A 312 -22.24 8.90 4.47
C LEU A 312 -22.60 9.32 5.90
N MET A 313 -22.51 10.61 6.23
CA MET A 313 -22.99 11.14 7.50
C MET A 313 -24.50 10.89 7.67
N SER A 314 -25.30 11.10 6.61
CA SER A 314 -26.75 10.88 6.64
C SER A 314 -27.15 9.40 6.80
N SER A 315 -26.36 8.44 6.29
CA SER A 315 -26.63 7.01 6.49
C SER A 315 -26.20 6.51 7.89
N LEU A 316 -25.14 7.10 8.45
CA LEU A 316 -24.63 6.77 9.78
C LEU A 316 -25.53 7.27 10.93
N ILE A 317 -26.36 8.30 10.68
CA ILE A 317 -27.23 8.92 11.69
C ILE A 317 -28.73 8.72 11.38
N PRO A 318 -29.29 7.49 11.48
CA PRO A 318 -30.73 7.30 11.58
C PRO A 318 -31.26 7.77 12.95
N THR A 319 -32.57 7.96 13.05
CA THR A 319 -33.29 8.32 14.30
C THR A 319 -33.23 7.26 15.42
N GLN A 320 -32.50 6.17 15.25
CA GLN A 320 -32.20 5.16 16.27
C GLN A 320 -30.68 4.93 16.34
N SER A 321 -30.09 5.25 17.50
CA SER A 321 -28.64 5.29 17.74
C SER A 321 -27.88 3.97 17.57
N VAL A 322 -28.59 2.84 17.48
CA VAL A 322 -28.00 1.49 17.44
C VAL A 322 -27.30 1.19 16.11
N LYS A 323 -27.68 1.83 15.00
CA LYS A 323 -27.12 1.52 13.65
C LYS A 323 -25.72 2.09 13.39
N CYS A 324 -25.33 3.16 14.08
CA CYS A 324 -24.02 3.82 13.94
C CYS A 324 -22.84 2.85 14.18
N TRP A 325 -23.05 1.87 15.05
CA TRP A 325 -22.04 0.90 15.50
C TRP A 325 -22.26 -0.51 14.94
N SER A 326 -22.86 -0.59 13.75
CA SER A 326 -22.93 -1.80 12.93
C SER A 326 -21.65 -1.97 12.11
N GLY A 327 -21.35 -3.16 11.60
CA GLY A 327 -20.19 -3.39 10.72
C GLY A 327 -20.22 -2.61 9.39
N GLU A 328 -21.35 -2.00 9.01
CA GLU A 328 -21.41 -0.98 7.95
C GLU A 328 -21.01 0.40 8.49
N GLY A 329 -21.59 0.82 9.62
CA GLY A 329 -21.26 2.07 10.30
C GLY A 329 -19.77 2.19 10.68
N LEU A 330 -19.15 1.11 11.16
CA LEU A 330 -17.72 1.07 11.47
C LEU A 330 -16.84 1.33 10.23
N ARG A 331 -17.21 0.79 9.07
CA ARG A 331 -16.49 1.07 7.81
C ARG A 331 -16.65 2.51 7.36
N VAL A 332 -17.82 3.12 7.60
CA VAL A 332 -18.03 4.55 7.36
C VAL A 332 -17.20 5.40 8.33
N VAL A 333 -17.09 5.03 9.61
CA VAL A 333 -16.17 5.66 10.57
C VAL A 333 -14.71 5.51 10.12
N ALA A 334 -14.34 4.36 9.58
CA ALA A 334 -12.99 4.12 9.02
C ALA A 334 -12.71 5.04 7.81
N ILE A 335 -13.68 5.21 6.90
CA ILE A 335 -13.60 6.17 5.78
C ILE A 335 -13.43 7.60 6.32
N PHE A 336 -14.16 8.01 7.37
CA PHE A 336 -13.98 9.32 8.00
C PHE A 336 -12.58 9.48 8.63
N CYS A 337 -12.03 8.44 9.24
CA CYS A 337 -10.65 8.44 9.74
C CYS A 337 -9.65 8.70 8.61
N LEU A 338 -9.82 8.06 7.44
CA LEU A 338 -8.96 8.23 6.28
C LEU A 338 -9.11 9.62 5.63
N ILE A 339 -10.33 10.16 5.53
CA ILE A 339 -10.57 11.53 5.04
C ILE A 339 -9.85 12.57 5.94
N LEU A 340 -9.99 12.41 7.26
CA LEU A 340 -9.26 13.23 8.23
C LEU A 340 -7.73 13.02 8.13
N HIS A 341 -7.27 11.80 7.89
CA HIS A 341 -5.84 11.56 7.67
C HIS A 341 -5.32 12.32 6.44
N GLN A 342 -5.98 12.21 5.29
CA GLN A 342 -5.59 12.87 4.04
C GLN A 342 -5.60 14.41 4.17
N SER A 343 -6.45 14.99 5.03
CA SER A 343 -6.43 16.43 5.28
C SER A 343 -5.25 16.95 6.10
N THR A 344 -4.45 16.08 6.72
CA THR A 344 -3.13 16.49 7.24
C THR A 344 -2.18 16.92 6.11
N ASN A 345 -2.39 16.44 4.89
CA ASN A 345 -1.68 16.85 3.66
C ASN A 345 -2.37 17.99 2.90
N LYS A 346 -3.35 18.66 3.52
CA LYS A 346 -4.16 19.78 2.97
C LYS A 346 -5.10 19.41 1.82
N VAL A 347 -5.48 18.14 1.70
CA VAL A 347 -6.47 17.65 0.70
C VAL A 347 -7.73 17.15 1.41
N LEU A 348 -8.90 17.13 0.77
CA LEU A 348 -10.18 16.76 1.40
C LEU A 348 -10.54 17.63 2.64
N VAL A 349 -10.24 18.93 2.58
CA VAL A 349 -10.36 19.85 3.72
C VAL A 349 -11.82 20.18 4.00
N GLU A 350 -12.64 20.44 2.97
CA GLU A 350 -14.07 20.73 3.16
C GLU A 350 -14.84 19.47 3.57
N ALA A 351 -14.51 18.31 2.99
CA ALA A 351 -15.00 17.02 3.46
C ALA A 351 -14.69 16.80 4.95
N SER A 352 -13.45 17.08 5.37
CA SER A 352 -13.04 16.99 6.78
C SER A 352 -13.83 17.94 7.69
N LYS A 353 -14.06 19.20 7.29
CA LYS A 353 -14.89 20.14 8.08
C LYS A 353 -16.28 19.58 8.38
N THR A 354 -16.88 18.89 7.42
CA THR A 354 -18.21 18.29 7.58
C THR A 354 -18.22 17.21 8.67
N ILE A 355 -17.16 16.42 8.78
CA ILE A 355 -16.96 15.45 9.87
C ILE A 355 -16.78 16.19 11.21
N PHE A 356 -15.88 17.19 11.25
CA PHE A 356 -15.55 17.97 12.46
C PHE A 356 -16.71 18.72 13.10
N TYR A 357 -17.62 19.27 12.29
CA TYR A 357 -18.74 20.09 12.78
C TYR A 357 -19.99 19.27 13.12
N SER A 358 -19.99 17.95 12.89
CA SER A 358 -21.15 17.09 13.15
C SER A 358 -21.43 16.90 14.65
N THR A 359 -22.42 17.65 15.14
CA THR A 359 -22.96 17.56 16.50
C THR A 359 -23.44 16.16 16.86
N SER A 360 -24.08 15.46 15.92
CA SER A 360 -24.66 14.14 16.10
C SER A 360 -23.60 13.04 16.20
N LEU A 361 -22.57 13.08 15.34
CA LEU A 361 -21.42 12.17 15.44
C LEU A 361 -20.65 12.39 16.75
N ALA A 362 -20.35 13.65 17.09
CA ALA A 362 -19.70 14.01 18.35
C ALA A 362 -20.51 13.55 19.57
N SER A 363 -21.83 13.75 19.58
CA SER A 363 -22.69 13.29 20.68
C SER A 363 -22.74 11.77 20.82
N THR A 364 -22.70 11.03 19.71
CA THR A 364 -22.72 9.56 19.69
C THR A 364 -21.41 8.98 20.22
N ILE A 365 -20.27 9.54 19.79
CA ILE A 365 -18.94 9.16 20.27
C ILE A 365 -18.77 9.49 21.75
N ASN A 366 -19.11 10.72 22.17
CA ASN A 366 -19.02 11.13 23.58
C ASN A 366 -19.92 10.25 24.48
N SER A 367 -21.12 9.86 24.01
CA SER A 367 -21.99 8.92 24.73
C SER A 367 -21.37 7.53 24.87
N MET A 368 -20.76 7.00 23.80
CA MET A 368 -20.04 5.71 23.84
C MET A 368 -18.87 5.74 24.83
N ILE A 369 -18.06 6.79 24.81
CA ILE A 369 -16.88 6.90 25.68
C ILE A 369 -17.30 7.09 27.13
N HIS A 370 -18.34 7.88 27.42
CA HIS A 370 -18.88 7.98 28.77
C HIS A 370 -19.47 6.64 29.26
N ALA A 371 -20.11 5.85 28.38
CA ALA A 371 -20.61 4.51 28.71
C ALA A 371 -19.48 3.48 28.92
N ALA A 372 -18.36 3.58 28.21
CA ALA A 372 -17.16 2.79 28.48
C ALA A 372 -16.51 3.21 29.80
N CYS A 373 -16.28 4.52 29.99
CA CYS A 373 -15.64 5.06 31.18
C CYS A 373 -16.44 4.82 32.48
N SER A 374 -17.77 4.69 32.41
CA SER A 374 -18.61 4.42 33.58
C SER A 374 -18.51 2.99 34.10
N LYS A 375 -18.13 2.01 33.26
CA LYS A 375 -17.88 0.61 33.67
C LYS A 375 -16.72 0.50 34.67
N GLY A 376 -15.68 1.33 34.51
CA GLY A 376 -14.52 1.29 35.39
C GLY A 376 -13.76 -0.04 35.25
N PRO A 377 -13.44 -0.77 36.34
CA PRO A 377 -12.66 -2.01 36.27
C PRO A 377 -13.25 -3.11 35.36
N SER A 378 -14.57 -3.21 35.25
CA SER A 378 -15.23 -4.20 34.38
C SER A 378 -15.20 -3.84 32.89
N LEU A 379 -14.51 -2.75 32.52
CA LEU A 379 -14.28 -2.40 31.13
C LEU A 379 -13.41 -3.44 30.42
N LEU A 380 -12.41 -4.01 31.10
CA LEU A 380 -11.52 -5.02 30.53
C LEU A 380 -12.32 -6.23 30.02
N ASP A 381 -13.13 -6.83 30.90
CA ASP A 381 -14.01 -7.97 30.60
C ASP A 381 -15.09 -7.65 29.55
N CYS A 382 -15.39 -6.36 29.33
CA CYS A 382 -16.38 -5.90 28.38
C CYS A 382 -15.83 -5.61 26.97
N ASP A 383 -14.53 -5.34 26.85
CA ASP A 383 -13.92 -4.83 25.62
C ASP A 383 -12.99 -5.86 24.96
N GLU A 384 -12.58 -6.91 25.67
CA GLU A 384 -11.74 -7.99 25.11
C GLU A 384 -12.57 -8.90 24.20
N GLU A 385 -12.20 -8.95 22.91
CA GLU A 385 -12.86 -9.72 21.83
C GLU A 385 -14.36 -9.45 21.61
N THR A 386 -14.92 -8.36 22.17
CA THR A 386 -16.32 -7.99 21.95
C THR A 386 -16.50 -6.91 20.89
N SER A 387 -17.69 -6.86 20.28
CA SER A 387 -18.10 -5.74 19.41
C SER A 387 -18.12 -4.39 20.14
N THR A 388 -18.24 -4.37 21.48
CA THR A 388 -18.15 -3.11 22.24
C THR A 388 -16.72 -2.55 22.24
N GLY A 389 -15.72 -3.43 22.38
CA GLY A 389 -14.31 -3.05 22.27
C GLY A 389 -13.95 -2.59 20.86
N GLU A 390 -14.43 -3.29 19.82
CA GLU A 390 -14.26 -2.88 18.42
C GLU A 390 -14.86 -1.49 18.16
N ASN A 391 -16.09 -1.24 18.60
CA ASN A 391 -16.73 0.06 18.47
C ASN A 391 -15.95 1.19 19.16
N LEU A 392 -15.47 0.93 20.39
CA LEU A 392 -14.66 1.89 21.15
C LEU A 392 -13.33 2.20 20.44
N MET A 393 -12.72 1.21 19.80
CA MET A 393 -11.50 1.38 19.00
C MET A 393 -11.72 2.33 17.82
N PHE A 394 -12.79 2.14 17.05
CA PHE A 394 -13.13 3.06 15.95
C PHE A 394 -13.48 4.47 16.44
N ALA A 395 -14.16 4.59 17.59
CA ALA A 395 -14.43 5.89 18.23
C ALA A 395 -13.13 6.63 18.62
N LEU A 396 -12.15 5.90 19.17
CA LEU A 396 -10.84 6.46 19.55
C LEU A 396 -9.98 6.80 18.33
N LEU A 397 -9.98 5.97 17.29
CA LEU A 397 -9.28 6.25 16.03
C LEU A 397 -9.81 7.52 15.37
N LEU A 398 -11.13 7.68 15.30
CA LEU A 398 -11.77 8.87 14.74
C LEU A 398 -11.39 10.14 15.51
N PHE A 399 -11.30 10.06 16.85
CA PHE A 399 -10.79 11.15 17.66
C PHE A 399 -9.30 11.43 17.42
N TYR A 400 -8.44 10.39 17.31
CA TYR A 400 -7.02 10.56 17.00
C TYR A 400 -6.80 11.29 15.66
N PHE A 401 -7.48 10.86 14.60
CA PHE A 401 -7.36 11.52 13.30
C PHE A 401 -7.97 12.92 13.30
N SER A 402 -9.03 13.16 14.09
CA SER A 402 -9.57 14.50 14.35
C SER A 402 -8.53 15.39 15.07
N LEU A 403 -7.81 14.90 16.09
CA LEU A 403 -6.74 15.67 16.73
C LEU A 403 -5.63 16.06 15.75
N ARG A 404 -5.19 15.13 14.89
CA ARG A 404 -4.11 15.39 13.93
C ARG A 404 -4.50 16.37 12.83
N SER A 405 -5.73 16.31 12.31
CA SER A 405 -6.18 17.14 11.18
C SER A 405 -6.69 18.53 11.56
N ILE A 406 -6.99 18.78 12.84
CA ILE A 406 -7.66 20.03 13.25
C ILE A 406 -6.86 21.30 12.89
N HIS A 407 -5.53 21.22 12.80
CA HIS A 407 -4.66 22.35 12.50
C HIS A 407 -4.66 22.75 11.00
N THR A 408 -4.85 21.79 10.09
CA THR A 408 -5.03 22.08 8.66
C THR A 408 -6.47 22.46 8.35
N VAL A 409 -7.44 21.84 9.04
CA VAL A 409 -8.86 21.99 8.74
C VAL A 409 -9.49 23.22 9.38
N VAL A 410 -9.08 23.60 10.61
CA VAL A 410 -9.59 24.77 11.33
C VAL A 410 -8.46 25.55 12.05
N PRO A 411 -7.54 26.20 11.30
CA PRO A 411 -6.42 26.92 11.88
C PRO A 411 -6.87 28.04 12.84
N GLY A 412 -6.26 28.08 14.04
CA GLY A 412 -6.38 29.19 14.99
C GLY A 412 -7.64 29.23 15.88
N THR A 413 -8.58 28.28 15.77
CA THR A 413 -9.86 28.34 16.50
C THR A 413 -9.93 27.55 17.81
N VAL A 414 -8.97 26.65 18.07
CA VAL A 414 -9.07 25.65 19.13
C VAL A 414 -8.39 26.12 20.42
N ASP A 415 -9.19 26.47 21.42
CA ASP A 415 -8.74 26.68 22.80
C ASP A 415 -8.56 25.33 23.54
N TRP A 416 -7.42 24.69 23.31
CA TRP A 416 -7.08 23.39 23.92
C TRP A 416 -7.15 23.39 25.45
N LYS A 417 -7.03 24.56 26.10
CA LYS A 417 -7.04 24.71 27.56
C LYS A 417 -8.36 24.26 28.19
N LYS A 418 -9.47 24.29 27.42
CA LYS A 418 -10.77 23.78 27.88
C LYS A 418 -10.78 22.26 28.07
N ILE A 419 -9.93 21.50 27.36
CA ILE A 419 -9.88 20.03 27.44
C ILE A 419 -9.23 19.53 28.74
N LEU A 420 -8.40 20.37 29.38
CA LEU A 420 -7.80 20.09 30.69
C LEU A 420 -8.64 20.60 31.88
N ASN A 421 -9.77 21.27 31.65
CA ASN A 421 -10.60 21.79 32.73
C ASN A 421 -11.95 21.04 32.83
N PRO A 422 -12.15 20.18 33.85
CA PRO A 422 -13.40 19.45 34.04
C PRO A 422 -14.60 20.33 34.42
N SER A 423 -14.40 21.62 34.74
CA SER A 423 -15.47 22.49 35.28
C SER A 423 -16.30 23.22 34.22
N ASN A 424 -15.89 23.26 32.95
CA ASN A 424 -16.52 24.11 31.94
C ASN A 424 -17.19 23.29 30.82
N ARG A 425 -18.45 22.91 31.03
CA ARG A 425 -19.24 22.11 30.06
C ARG A 425 -19.61 22.85 28.76
N MET A 426 -19.34 24.15 28.65
CA MET A 426 -19.57 24.92 27.42
C MET A 426 -18.32 24.90 26.52
N GLN A 427 -18.23 23.87 25.69
CA GLN A 427 -17.27 23.81 24.58
C GLN A 427 -17.71 24.77 23.45
N PRO A 428 -16.78 25.48 22.78
CA PRO A 428 -17.11 26.45 21.73
C PRO A 428 -17.35 25.82 20.35
N LEU A 429 -17.12 24.51 20.19
CA LEU A 429 -17.21 23.79 18.93
C LEU A 429 -17.97 22.48 19.11
N SER A 430 -18.73 22.06 18.10
CA SER A 430 -19.50 20.81 18.04
C SER A 430 -18.65 19.55 17.75
N THR A 431 -17.37 19.59 18.14
CA THR A 431 -16.35 18.62 17.74
C THR A 431 -16.30 17.42 18.68
N VAL A 432 -15.87 16.27 18.16
CA VAL A 432 -15.55 15.06 18.95
C VAL A 432 -14.52 15.42 20.02
N SER A 433 -14.88 15.32 21.30
CA SER A 433 -14.17 16.00 22.38
C SER A 433 -13.97 15.11 23.59
N ILE A 434 -13.02 14.18 23.49
CA ILE A 434 -12.65 13.30 24.60
C ILE A 434 -11.83 14.09 25.63
N HIS A 435 -12.31 14.12 26.87
CA HIS A 435 -11.57 14.74 27.96
C HIS A 435 -10.33 13.91 28.30
N CYS A 436 -9.22 14.57 28.65
CA CYS A 436 -7.97 13.89 29.04
C CYS A 436 -8.17 12.90 30.21
N HIS A 437 -9.08 13.21 31.13
CA HIS A 437 -9.53 12.31 32.20
C HIS A 437 -10.07 10.98 31.68
N ASP A 438 -10.90 11.02 30.63
CA ASP A 438 -11.56 9.83 30.09
C ASP A 438 -10.55 8.97 29.33
N LEU A 439 -9.64 9.57 28.55
CA LEU A 439 -8.48 8.88 27.99
C LEU A 439 -7.63 8.18 29.08
N CYS A 440 -7.41 8.83 30.23
CA CYS A 440 -6.68 8.25 31.34
C CYS A 440 -7.44 7.06 32.00
N ARG A 441 -8.78 7.10 32.06
CA ARG A 441 -9.58 5.95 32.52
C ARG A 441 -9.48 4.77 31.55
N LEU A 442 -9.54 5.03 30.24
CA LEU A 442 -9.38 4.01 29.20
C LEU A 442 -7.97 3.40 29.22
N LEU A 443 -6.93 4.20 29.42
CA LEU A 443 -5.56 3.72 29.61
C LEU A 443 -5.40 2.85 30.87
N HIS A 444 -6.13 3.16 31.94
CA HIS A 444 -6.06 2.39 33.17
C HIS A 444 -6.83 1.06 33.07
N PHE A 445 -8.08 1.08 32.62
CA PHE A 445 -9.00 -0.06 32.69
C PHE A 445 -9.29 -0.79 31.36
N GLY A 446 -8.97 -0.21 30.19
CA GLY A 446 -9.29 -0.81 28.89
C GLY A 446 -8.44 -2.03 28.54
N SER A 447 -8.86 -2.77 27.51
CA SER A 447 -8.08 -3.87 26.93
C SER A 447 -6.80 -3.38 26.24
N PRO A 448 -5.79 -4.24 25.96
CA PRO A 448 -4.54 -3.85 25.30
C PRO A 448 -4.70 -2.99 24.02
N PRO A 449 -5.61 -3.31 23.06
CA PRO A 449 -5.80 -2.44 21.90
C PRO A 449 -6.40 -1.07 22.26
N VAL A 450 -7.33 -1.00 23.22
CA VAL A 450 -7.92 0.25 23.71
C VAL A 450 -6.83 1.14 24.35
N LYS A 451 -5.93 0.55 25.14
CA LYS A 451 -4.77 1.25 25.70
C LYS A 451 -3.84 1.79 24.61
N LEU A 452 -3.61 1.03 23.54
CA LEU A 452 -2.79 1.46 22.40
C LEU A 452 -3.33 2.74 21.78
N VAL A 453 -4.58 2.75 21.31
CA VAL A 453 -5.14 3.95 20.65
C VAL A 453 -5.34 5.10 21.63
N ALA A 454 -5.81 4.84 22.86
CA ALA A 454 -5.93 5.88 23.88
C ALA A 454 -4.57 6.54 24.22
N SER A 455 -3.46 5.80 24.15
CA SER A 455 -2.11 6.35 24.36
C SER A 455 -1.69 7.31 23.23
N TYR A 456 -2.03 7.01 21.98
CA TYR A 456 -1.80 7.91 20.84
C TYR A 456 -2.67 9.16 20.92
N CYS A 457 -3.97 9.02 21.25
CA CYS A 457 -4.86 10.16 21.50
C CYS A 457 -4.32 11.10 22.57
N LEU A 458 -3.81 10.53 23.68
CA LEU A 458 -3.28 11.31 24.79
C LEU A 458 -1.94 11.98 24.45
N LEU A 459 -1.07 11.31 23.70
CA LEU A 459 0.21 11.88 23.25
C LEU A 459 0.00 13.04 22.29
N GLU A 460 -0.86 12.89 21.28
CA GLU A 460 -1.20 13.98 20.36
C GLU A 460 -1.78 15.18 21.14
N LEU A 461 -2.75 14.94 22.02
CA LEU A 461 -3.37 15.98 22.84
C LEU A 461 -2.35 16.74 23.72
N ILE A 462 -1.48 16.03 24.43
CA ILE A 462 -0.43 16.64 25.28
C ILE A 462 0.59 17.42 24.45
N THR A 463 0.94 16.92 23.26
CA THR A 463 1.86 17.59 22.35
C THR A 463 1.26 18.92 21.87
N ARG A 464 0.01 18.93 21.38
CA ARG A 464 -0.70 20.15 20.96
C ARG A 464 -0.89 21.16 22.09
N LEU A 465 -1.20 20.70 23.30
CA LEU A 465 -1.26 21.54 24.49
C LEU A 465 0.10 22.23 24.79
N SER A 466 1.21 21.51 24.59
CA SER A 466 2.55 22.05 24.79
C SER A 466 2.96 23.03 23.69
N GLU A 467 2.62 22.75 22.43
CA GLU A 467 2.84 23.66 21.30
C GLU A 467 2.07 24.99 21.47
N GLN A 468 0.77 24.92 21.82
CA GLN A 468 -0.05 26.12 22.06
C GLN A 468 0.51 26.94 23.23
N ARG A 469 0.98 26.28 24.30
CA ARG A 469 1.61 26.99 25.43
C ARG A 469 2.89 27.71 25.01
N ASN A 470 3.79 27.03 24.29
CA ASN A 470 5.07 27.59 23.87
C ASN A 470 4.91 28.80 22.93
N THR A 471 3.83 28.82 22.14
CA THR A 471 3.52 29.90 21.19
C THR A 471 2.72 31.06 21.80
N SER A 472 1.86 30.80 22.79
CA SER A 472 1.03 31.84 23.43
C SER A 472 1.62 32.45 24.70
N HIS A 473 2.62 31.82 25.33
CA HIS A 473 3.17 32.16 26.67
C HIS A 473 2.15 32.21 27.82
N GLU A 474 0.88 31.88 27.57
CA GLU A 474 -0.20 31.97 28.54
C GLU A 474 -0.26 30.75 29.48
N GLU A 475 -0.70 30.97 30.72
CA GLU A 475 -0.77 29.91 31.74
C GLU A 475 -1.82 28.81 31.47
N LEU A 476 -1.49 27.60 31.92
CA LEU A 476 -2.40 26.45 31.94
C LEU A 476 -3.37 26.56 33.13
N LYS A 477 -4.67 26.70 32.85
CA LYS A 477 -5.75 26.70 33.85
C LYS A 477 -6.09 25.28 34.38
N SER A 478 -5.09 24.43 34.57
CA SER A 478 -5.28 23.07 35.11
C SER A 478 -4.81 23.00 36.56
N SER A 479 -5.53 22.28 37.42
CA SER A 479 -5.11 22.13 38.82
C SER A 479 -3.92 21.17 38.91
N MET A 480 -2.93 21.49 39.75
CA MET A 480 -1.77 20.61 39.99
C MET A 480 -2.17 19.22 40.48
N ALA A 481 -3.30 19.09 41.17
CA ALA A 481 -3.88 17.81 41.56
C ALA A 481 -4.30 16.96 40.34
N TYR A 482 -4.93 17.57 39.34
CA TYR A 482 -5.37 16.89 38.12
C TYR A 482 -4.17 16.41 37.27
N LEU A 483 -3.16 17.27 37.09
CA LEU A 483 -1.90 16.88 36.42
C LEU A 483 -1.19 15.74 37.18
N THR A 484 -1.18 15.79 38.51
CA THR A 484 -0.59 14.71 39.34
C THR A 484 -1.31 13.37 39.09
N SER A 485 -2.64 13.34 39.00
CA SER A 485 -3.41 12.13 38.69
C SER A 485 -3.06 11.53 37.32
N ILE A 486 -2.95 12.38 36.29
CA ILE A 486 -2.52 11.95 34.93
C ILE A 486 -1.12 11.33 35.00
N MET A 487 -0.18 12.01 35.67
CA MET A 487 1.20 11.54 35.80
C MET A 487 1.32 10.21 36.55
N VAL A 488 0.46 9.92 37.53
CA VAL A 488 0.44 8.61 38.22
C VAL A 488 0.04 7.48 37.27
N ILE A 489 -1.00 7.68 36.46
CA ILE A 489 -1.47 6.67 35.50
C ILE A 489 -0.39 6.40 34.45
N LEU A 490 0.19 7.45 33.87
CA LEU A 490 1.26 7.33 32.87
C LEU A 490 2.51 6.63 33.43
N LYS A 491 2.92 6.92 34.67
CA LYS A 491 4.06 6.24 35.33
C LYS A 491 3.85 4.74 35.44
N GLY A 492 2.64 4.31 35.81
CA GLY A 492 2.30 2.88 35.90
C GLY A 492 2.36 2.15 34.56
N LEU A 493 2.33 2.87 33.43
CA LEU A 493 2.39 2.30 32.08
C LEU A 493 3.78 2.40 31.42
N VAL A 494 4.79 3.03 32.05
CA VAL A 494 6.17 3.04 31.54
C VAL A 494 6.75 1.62 31.46
N PHE A 495 6.31 0.69 32.30
CA PHE A 495 6.71 -0.71 32.26
C PHE A 495 5.65 -1.65 31.64
N TYR A 496 4.68 -1.10 30.89
CA TYR A 496 3.69 -1.90 30.20
C TYR A 496 4.34 -2.79 29.11
N SER A 497 3.72 -3.94 28.83
CA SER A 497 4.25 -4.96 27.92
C SER A 497 4.26 -4.53 26.45
N ASP A 498 3.27 -3.75 26.00
CA ASP A 498 3.31 -3.10 24.68
C ASP A 498 4.25 -1.88 24.72
N VAL A 499 5.39 -2.00 24.03
CA VAL A 499 6.42 -0.96 23.96
C VAL A 499 5.90 0.35 23.37
N ARG A 500 4.86 0.33 22.52
CA ARG A 500 4.27 1.54 21.91
C ARG A 500 3.46 2.32 22.94
N VAL A 501 2.61 1.62 23.71
CA VAL A 501 1.87 2.22 24.85
C VAL A 501 2.84 2.82 25.85
N SER A 502 3.88 2.07 26.22
CA SER A 502 4.91 2.52 27.15
C SER A 502 5.70 3.74 26.61
N THR A 503 6.08 3.73 25.33
CA THR A 503 6.77 4.87 24.67
C THR A 503 5.87 6.11 24.67
N ASN A 504 4.61 5.97 24.24
CA ASN A 504 3.64 7.06 24.25
C ASN A 504 3.45 7.64 25.65
N CYS A 505 3.30 6.79 26.68
CA CYS A 505 3.18 7.25 28.06
C CYS A 505 4.44 7.96 28.57
N SER A 506 5.62 7.48 28.17
CA SER A 506 6.92 8.07 28.54
C SER A 506 7.16 9.42 27.85
N LEU A 507 6.74 9.57 26.59
CA LEU A 507 6.74 10.84 25.86
C LEU A 507 5.75 11.84 26.49
N CYS A 508 4.53 11.41 26.83
CA CYS A 508 3.57 12.23 27.58
C CYS A 508 4.17 12.76 28.90
N LEU A 509 4.83 11.89 29.68
CA LEU A 509 5.53 12.29 30.92
C LEU A 509 6.67 13.26 30.64
N SER A 510 7.47 13.02 29.59
CA SER A 510 8.56 13.92 29.17
C SER A 510 8.06 15.32 28.84
N VAL A 511 6.96 15.44 28.08
CA VAL A 511 6.35 16.72 27.73
C VAL A 511 5.79 17.42 28.98
N ILE A 512 5.05 16.71 29.84
CA ILE A 512 4.53 17.27 31.11
C ILE A 512 5.66 17.70 32.05
N LEU A 513 6.81 17.00 32.07
CA LEU A 513 7.98 17.39 32.88
C LEU A 513 8.68 18.65 32.34
N GLY A 514 8.68 18.87 31.02
CA GLY A 514 9.26 20.06 30.38
C GLY A 514 8.48 21.37 30.64
N TRP A 515 7.32 21.29 31.31
CA TRP A 515 6.46 22.45 31.58
C TRP A 515 6.99 23.31 32.74
N GLU A 516 7.55 24.49 32.41
CA GLU A 516 8.29 25.39 33.33
C GLU A 516 7.58 25.84 34.64
N LYS A 517 6.28 25.56 34.80
CA LYS A 517 5.47 25.92 35.98
C LYS A 517 5.02 24.70 36.80
N VAL A 518 5.79 23.61 36.76
CA VAL A 518 5.83 22.64 37.88
C VAL A 518 6.60 23.31 39.03
N ASP A 519 5.95 24.31 39.62
CA ASP A 519 6.55 25.33 40.51
C ASP A 519 7.16 24.73 41.79
N MET A 520 7.83 25.54 42.63
CA MET A 520 8.67 25.13 43.79
C MET A 520 8.14 24.00 44.72
N THR A 521 6.83 23.72 44.75
CA THR A 521 6.23 22.56 45.42
C THR A 521 6.39 21.26 44.61
N GLY A 522 6.22 21.30 43.29
CA GLY A 522 6.38 20.19 42.36
C GLY A 522 7.81 19.64 42.31
N ALA A 523 8.83 20.50 42.35
CA ALA A 523 10.22 20.06 42.52
C ALA A 523 10.42 19.23 43.81
N ARG A 524 9.75 19.61 44.90
CA ARG A 524 9.75 18.89 46.18
C ARG A 524 8.98 17.57 46.13
N VAL A 525 7.95 17.47 45.28
CA VAL A 525 7.22 16.23 44.99
C VAL A 525 8.07 15.30 44.12
N ILE A 526 8.73 15.80 43.07
CA ILE A 526 9.62 15.02 42.20
C ILE A 526 10.81 14.45 43.00
N ALA A 527 11.43 15.26 43.86
CA ALA A 527 12.54 14.84 44.72
C ALA A 527 12.17 13.73 45.75
N LYS A 528 10.89 13.63 46.14
CA LYS A 528 10.39 12.63 47.09
C LYS A 528 9.67 11.43 46.47
N ASN A 529 9.39 11.46 45.16
CA ASN A 529 8.56 10.44 44.52
C ASN A 529 9.40 9.25 44.05
N THR A 530 9.31 8.14 44.78
CA THR A 530 10.03 6.88 44.54
C THR A 530 9.82 6.31 43.14
N TRP A 531 8.68 6.56 42.49
CA TRP A 531 8.43 6.07 41.12
C TRP A 531 9.36 6.66 40.07
N TRP A 532 9.77 7.93 40.20
CA TRP A 532 10.74 8.50 39.27
C TRP A 532 12.11 7.85 39.43
N ARG A 533 12.49 7.59 40.68
CA ARG A 533 13.74 6.91 41.00
C ARG A 533 13.73 5.48 40.46
N LEU A 534 12.67 4.72 40.71
CA LEU A 534 12.49 3.36 40.19
C LEU A 534 12.52 3.31 38.65
N ILE A 535 11.87 4.26 37.96
CA ILE A 535 11.92 4.32 36.48
C ILE A 535 13.35 4.48 35.97
N VAL A 536 14.14 5.35 36.61
CA VAL A 536 15.53 5.62 36.20
C VAL A 536 16.49 4.51 36.65
N GLU A 537 16.27 3.89 37.81
CA GLU A 537 17.06 2.75 38.31
C GLU A 537 16.88 1.51 37.42
N GLU A 538 15.65 1.10 37.12
CA GLU A 538 15.38 -0.04 36.22
C GLU A 538 15.95 0.19 34.82
N MET A 539 15.87 1.41 34.30
CA MET A 539 16.49 1.81 33.04
C MET A 539 18.02 1.73 33.10
N ALA A 540 18.63 2.27 34.15
CA ALA A 540 20.08 2.29 34.33
C ALA A 540 20.65 0.87 34.49
N VAL A 541 19.99 0.02 35.29
CA VAL A 541 20.30 -1.41 35.41
C VAL A 541 20.15 -2.12 34.07
N SER A 542 19.06 -1.88 33.33
CA SER A 542 18.85 -2.47 32.00
C SER A 542 19.91 -2.08 30.96
N LEU A 543 20.51 -0.90 31.09
CA LEU A 543 21.59 -0.42 30.21
C LEU A 543 22.98 -0.90 30.69
N ALA A 544 23.18 -1.07 32.01
CA ALA A 544 24.42 -1.56 32.62
C ALA A 544 24.52 -3.10 32.65
N ALA A 545 23.42 -3.84 32.46
CA ALA A 545 23.40 -5.30 32.45
C ALA A 545 24.06 -5.89 31.17
N PRO A 546 24.95 -6.90 31.30
CA PRO A 546 25.57 -7.57 30.15
C PRO A 546 24.55 -8.24 29.23
N SER A 547 24.77 -8.13 27.91
CA SER A 547 23.83 -8.55 26.86
C SER A 547 23.46 -10.05 26.83
N LEU A 548 24.17 -10.90 27.57
CA LEU A 548 23.91 -12.34 27.66
C LEU A 548 22.85 -12.73 28.71
N ALA A 549 22.51 -11.83 29.64
CA ALA A 549 21.72 -12.17 30.84
C ALA A 549 20.19 -11.99 30.68
N SER A 550 19.69 -11.60 29.51
CA SER A 550 18.30 -11.17 29.35
C SER A 550 17.67 -11.60 28.01
N LYS A 551 16.80 -12.62 28.08
CA LYS A 551 15.70 -12.78 27.12
C LYS A 551 14.38 -12.14 27.61
N SER A 552 14.34 -11.63 28.84
CA SER A 552 13.12 -11.14 29.52
C SER A 552 13.03 -9.61 29.70
N PHE A 553 14.14 -8.87 29.78
CA PHE A 553 14.16 -7.41 29.97
C PHE A 553 14.27 -6.61 28.64
N ILE A 554 14.03 -7.25 27.49
CA ILE A 554 14.56 -6.79 26.19
C ILE A 554 14.12 -5.38 25.75
N ASN A 555 12.94 -4.87 26.15
CA ASN A 555 12.36 -3.65 25.55
C ASN A 555 12.08 -2.46 26.49
N HIS A 556 12.23 -2.58 27.81
CA HIS A 556 11.74 -1.56 28.77
C HIS A 556 12.64 -0.33 28.98
N HIS A 557 13.90 -0.36 28.53
CA HIS A 557 14.81 0.77 28.68
C HIS A 557 14.50 1.92 27.72
N LYS A 558 14.13 1.63 26.45
CA LYS A 558 13.88 2.68 25.43
C LYS A 558 12.81 3.70 25.87
N PRO A 559 11.64 3.29 26.38
CA PRO A 559 10.62 4.23 26.84
C PRO A 559 11.09 5.07 28.03
N ALA A 560 11.69 4.41 29.04
CA ALA A 560 12.16 5.06 30.26
C ALA A 560 13.24 6.13 30.02
N VAL A 561 14.04 6.02 28.95
CA VAL A 561 15.02 7.05 28.54
C VAL A 561 14.36 8.41 28.33
N HIS A 562 13.16 8.49 27.75
CA HIS A 562 12.47 9.78 27.57
C HIS A 562 12.19 10.47 28.91
N VAL A 563 11.79 9.69 29.93
CA VAL A 563 11.56 10.19 31.30
C VAL A 563 12.87 10.62 31.96
N ALA A 564 13.92 9.80 31.87
CA ALA A 564 15.23 10.12 32.44
C ALA A 564 15.83 11.41 31.84
N VAL A 565 15.78 11.55 30.51
CA VAL A 565 16.24 12.75 29.79
C VAL A 565 15.42 13.99 30.19
N ALA A 566 14.10 13.85 30.37
CA ALA A 566 13.27 14.96 30.83
C ALA A 566 13.61 15.40 32.27
N LEU A 567 13.85 14.46 33.19
CA LEU A 567 14.29 14.75 34.56
C LEU A 567 15.68 15.41 34.62
N LEU A 568 16.59 15.04 33.73
CA LEU A 568 17.91 15.67 33.57
C LEU A 568 17.84 17.10 33.01
N LYS A 569 16.83 17.40 32.18
CA LYS A 569 16.60 18.74 31.59
C LYS A 569 15.90 19.74 32.53
N LEU A 570 15.49 19.34 33.72
CA LEU A 570 14.91 20.24 34.72
C LEU A 570 15.95 21.26 35.22
N GLN A 571 15.52 22.51 35.48
CA GLN A 571 16.39 23.58 36.03
C GLN A 571 17.16 23.16 37.30
N LYS A 572 16.59 22.23 38.09
CA LYS A 572 17.27 21.52 39.16
C LYS A 572 17.02 20.03 38.99
N SER A 573 18.00 19.33 38.44
CA SER A 573 18.01 17.86 38.35
C SER A 573 17.90 17.23 39.75
N PRO A 574 17.04 16.22 39.98
CA PRO A 574 16.95 15.55 41.28
C PRO A 574 18.29 14.97 41.76
N GLU A 575 18.70 15.31 42.98
CA GLU A 575 20.02 14.94 43.53
C GLU A 575 20.27 13.42 43.55
N TRP A 576 19.22 12.63 43.79
CA TRP A 576 19.30 11.17 43.78
C TRP A 576 19.67 10.57 42.41
N MET A 577 19.54 11.30 41.30
CA MET A 577 20.01 10.78 40.00
C MET A 577 21.53 10.58 39.98
N ARG A 578 22.29 11.36 40.77
CA ARG A 578 23.74 11.16 40.94
C ARG A 578 24.09 9.87 41.69
N THR A 579 23.15 9.30 42.44
CA THR A 579 23.32 7.99 43.11
C THR A 579 22.79 6.83 42.27
N VAL A 580 22.20 7.10 41.10
CA VAL A 580 21.74 6.08 40.14
C VAL A 580 22.71 5.99 38.95
N PHE A 581 23.20 7.14 38.48
CA PHE A 581 24.30 7.25 37.52
C PHE A 581 25.62 7.48 38.26
N ASP A 582 26.04 6.50 39.04
CA ASP A 582 27.36 6.48 39.67
C ASP A 582 28.45 5.98 38.69
N ASP A 583 29.73 6.11 39.06
CA ASP A 583 30.85 5.70 38.19
C ASP A 583 30.77 4.22 37.76
N PRO A 584 30.42 3.25 38.63
CA PRO A 584 30.16 1.87 38.23
C PRO A 584 29.02 1.71 37.22
N CYS A 585 27.87 2.38 37.41
CA CYS A 585 26.76 2.32 36.48
C CYS A 585 27.14 2.90 35.12
N ILE A 586 27.72 4.11 35.09
CA ILE A 586 28.17 4.78 33.87
C ILE A 586 29.21 3.92 33.15
N SER A 587 30.18 3.35 33.85
CA SER A 587 31.19 2.44 33.28
C SER A 587 30.54 1.18 32.68
N GLY A 588 29.53 0.59 33.36
CA GLY A 588 28.77 -0.54 32.85
C GLY A 588 27.98 -0.20 31.57
N ILE A 589 27.31 0.94 31.54
CA ILE A 589 26.59 1.44 30.37
C ILE A 589 27.56 1.67 29.20
N ILE A 590 28.68 2.36 29.42
CA ILE A 590 29.72 2.60 28.41
C ILE A 590 30.25 1.27 27.87
N LYS A 591 30.61 0.32 28.75
CA LYS A 591 31.13 -1.00 28.35
C LYS A 591 30.15 -1.82 27.50
N ASN A 592 28.84 -1.73 27.78
CA ASN A 592 27.80 -2.40 26.97
C ASN A 592 27.50 -1.65 25.66
N LEU A 593 27.64 -0.33 25.64
CA LEU A 593 27.59 0.46 24.40
C LEU A 593 28.81 0.16 23.53
N GLU A 594 30.00 0.08 24.12
CA GLU A 594 31.24 -0.38 23.48
C GLU A 594 31.11 -1.81 22.98
N SER A 595 30.45 -2.73 23.68
CA SER A 595 30.24 -4.10 23.17
C SER A 595 29.30 -4.13 21.96
N LYS A 596 28.29 -3.25 21.90
CA LYS A 596 27.44 -3.04 20.72
C LYS A 596 28.18 -2.33 19.59
N LEU A 597 29.02 -1.34 19.90
CA LEU A 597 29.94 -0.68 18.97
C LEU A 597 31.10 -1.58 18.53
N LEU A 598 31.43 -2.65 19.26
CA LEU A 598 32.40 -3.69 18.89
C LEU A 598 31.76 -4.74 17.98
N ALA A 599 30.48 -5.06 18.16
CA ALA A 599 29.70 -5.79 17.17
C ALA A 599 29.57 -4.94 15.89
N LEU A 600 29.26 -3.64 16.02
CA LEU A 600 29.26 -2.69 14.91
C LEU A 600 30.65 -2.54 14.28
N ASN A 601 31.75 -2.54 15.06
CA ASN A 601 33.11 -2.49 14.54
C ASN A 601 33.54 -3.79 13.88
N ARG A 602 33.04 -4.96 14.30
CA ARG A 602 33.23 -6.22 13.54
C ARG A 602 32.52 -6.16 12.19
N ILE A 603 31.28 -5.67 12.17
CA ILE A 603 30.52 -5.46 10.92
C ILE A 603 31.23 -4.42 10.04
N LEU A 604 31.64 -3.27 10.61
CA LEU A 604 32.38 -2.22 9.92
C LEU A 604 33.78 -2.66 9.50
N GLN A 605 34.45 -3.56 10.21
CA GLN A 605 35.75 -4.13 9.79
C GLN A 605 35.58 -5.10 8.61
N GLU A 606 34.49 -5.88 8.55
CA GLU A 606 34.19 -6.68 7.36
C GLU A 606 33.70 -5.82 6.19
N CYS A 607 32.92 -4.76 6.42
CA CYS A 607 32.64 -3.74 5.40
C CYS A 607 33.94 -3.07 4.92
N ARG A 608 34.87 -2.76 5.83
CA ARG A 608 36.16 -2.13 5.53
C ARG A 608 37.09 -3.05 4.75
N LYS A 609 37.09 -4.37 5.02
CA LYS A 609 37.79 -5.35 4.17
C LYS A 609 37.23 -5.40 2.75
N ARG A 610 35.91 -5.27 2.57
CA ARG A 610 35.28 -5.21 1.25
C ARG A 610 35.51 -3.88 0.51
N LEU A 611 35.62 -2.77 1.25
CA LEU A 611 35.83 -1.41 0.70
C LEU A 611 37.28 -1.05 0.33
N TYR A 612 38.26 -1.92 0.58
CA TYR A 612 39.66 -1.70 0.18
C TYR A 612 40.15 -2.64 -0.94
N THR A 613 39.20 -3.27 -1.64
CA THR A 613 39.42 -3.90 -2.95
C THR A 613 38.46 -3.25 -3.94
N GLU A 614 38.99 -2.33 -4.76
CA GLU A 614 38.31 -1.33 -5.64
C GLU A 614 38.04 0.04 -4.97
N ASP A 615 38.75 1.13 -5.31
CA ASP A 615 40.06 1.21 -5.95
C ASP A 615 40.74 2.56 -5.61
N CYS A 616 42.06 2.66 -5.72
CA CYS A 616 42.75 3.94 -5.60
C CYS A 616 42.71 4.72 -6.93
N GLN A 617 41.71 5.61 -7.12
CA GLN A 617 41.87 6.73 -8.06
C GLN A 617 41.02 7.99 -7.74
N ASN A 618 41.73 9.03 -7.28
CA ASN A 618 41.56 10.47 -7.52
C ASN A 618 40.36 11.27 -6.94
N ASP A 619 40.67 12.01 -5.87
CA ASP A 619 40.68 13.49 -5.77
C ASP A 619 39.45 14.41 -5.95
N CYS A 620 39.23 15.21 -4.88
CA CYS A 620 38.85 16.66 -4.83
C CYS A 620 37.43 17.08 -5.31
N SER A 621 36.61 17.86 -4.59
CA SER A 621 36.85 19.17 -3.92
C SER A 621 35.66 19.64 -3.05
N ASP A 622 35.82 20.75 -2.31
CA ASP A 622 34.85 21.36 -1.35
C ASP A 622 33.57 22.01 -1.94
N GLU A 623 32.48 22.14 -1.15
CA GLU A 623 32.02 23.45 -0.60
C GLU A 623 30.71 23.44 0.25
N LYS A 624 30.79 24.08 1.44
CA LYS A 624 29.80 24.97 2.11
C LYS A 624 28.45 24.46 2.66
N LEU A 625 27.82 25.37 3.43
CA LEU A 625 26.92 25.17 4.56
C LEU A 625 25.70 26.11 4.50
N GLU A 626 24.46 25.62 4.69
CA GLU A 626 23.39 26.42 5.32
C GLU A 626 22.29 25.58 6.04
N LYS A 627 21.33 26.26 6.70
CA LYS A 627 20.53 25.76 7.84
C LYS A 627 19.06 25.41 7.48
N ARG A 628 18.45 24.39 8.12
CA ARG A 628 17.20 24.55 8.96
C ARG A 628 16.62 23.27 9.61
N THR A 629 16.18 23.42 10.87
CA THR A 629 15.02 22.79 11.59
C THR A 629 14.80 21.26 11.72
N ILE A 630 14.21 20.91 12.88
CA ILE A 630 13.79 19.59 13.41
C ILE A 630 12.24 19.49 13.21
N THR A 631 11.52 18.37 13.01
CA THR A 631 11.69 16.91 13.29
C THR A 631 10.92 16.07 12.25
N ALA A 632 11.32 14.81 12.00
CA ALA A 632 10.41 13.67 11.74
C ALA A 632 11.12 12.31 11.89
N ASP A 633 10.32 11.26 12.10
CA ASP A 633 10.58 9.86 12.50
C ASP A 633 11.81 9.10 11.96
N ASP A 634 12.39 8.29 12.86
CA ASP A 634 12.95 6.92 12.73
C ASP A 634 13.71 6.50 11.46
N LEU A 635 14.84 5.78 11.56
CA LEU A 635 14.93 4.30 11.71
C LEU A 635 14.29 3.47 10.57
N GLY A 636 13.38 4.03 9.76
CA GLY A 636 12.79 3.42 8.57
C GLY A 636 13.82 3.20 7.47
N GLU A 637 14.59 4.22 7.09
CA GLU A 637 15.62 4.12 6.03
C GLU A 637 16.67 3.04 6.32
N VAL A 638 17.06 2.87 7.59
CA VAL A 638 18.07 1.88 8.00
C VAL A 638 17.52 0.45 7.93
N CYS A 639 16.23 0.26 8.22
CA CYS A 639 15.55 -1.03 8.08
C CYS A 639 15.22 -1.36 6.62
N GLU A 640 14.80 -0.40 5.80
CA GLU A 640 14.61 -0.61 4.36
C GLU A 640 15.94 -0.98 3.68
N TYR A 641 17.04 -0.30 4.02
CA TYR A 641 18.37 -0.64 3.50
C TYR A 641 18.82 -2.05 3.92
N LEU A 642 18.58 -2.46 5.17
CA LEU A 642 18.85 -3.83 5.64
C LEU A 642 17.98 -4.88 4.94
N ILE A 643 16.70 -4.59 4.69
CA ILE A 643 15.79 -5.49 3.98
C ILE A 643 16.20 -5.60 2.50
N HIS A 644 16.57 -4.50 1.85
CA HIS A 644 17.10 -4.46 0.48
C HIS A 644 18.40 -5.27 0.35
N VAL A 645 19.27 -5.26 1.36
CA VAL A 645 20.50 -6.06 1.40
C VAL A 645 20.22 -7.56 1.65
N MET A 646 19.12 -7.91 2.34
CA MET A 646 18.72 -9.30 2.56
C MET A 646 17.87 -9.91 1.43
N SER A 647 17.23 -9.10 0.58
CA SER A 647 16.32 -9.56 -0.48
C SER A 647 16.93 -9.56 -1.89
N SER A 648 18.21 -9.21 -2.05
CA SER A 648 18.86 -9.08 -3.37
C SER A 648 20.12 -9.94 -3.55
N THR A 649 20.10 -11.23 -3.17
CA THR A 649 20.85 -12.24 -3.95
C THR A 649 20.24 -13.64 -3.90
N LYS A 650 20.13 -14.24 -5.10
CA LYS A 650 19.90 -15.66 -5.42
C LYS A 650 20.81 -16.57 -4.59
N SER A 651 20.50 -17.83 -4.29
CA SER A 651 19.36 -18.70 -4.63
C SER A 651 19.38 -19.92 -3.70
N LEU A 652 18.27 -20.66 -3.60
CA LEU A 652 18.26 -22.00 -2.98
C LEU A 652 19.29 -22.92 -3.66
N ASP A 653 20.01 -23.69 -2.84
CA ASP A 653 20.90 -24.75 -3.28
C ASP A 653 20.14 -25.84 -4.07
N LEU A 654 20.78 -26.31 -5.14
CA LEU A 654 20.74 -27.70 -5.57
C LEU A 654 22.18 -28.07 -5.94
N ASP A 655 22.67 -29.15 -5.33
CA ASP A 655 24.09 -29.51 -5.23
C ASP A 655 24.92 -29.36 -6.51
N CYS A 656 26.11 -28.78 -6.37
CA CYS A 656 27.25 -29.09 -7.24
C CYS A 656 28.21 -30.00 -6.48
N GLY A 657 28.47 -31.19 -7.05
CA GLY A 657 29.43 -32.13 -6.50
C GLY A 657 30.88 -31.67 -6.69
N ASP A 658 31.69 -32.05 -5.70
CA ASP A 658 33.13 -32.30 -5.77
C ASP A 658 34.13 -31.21 -6.24
N LEU A 659 34.83 -30.67 -5.23
CA LEU A 659 36.22 -31.05 -4.96
C LEU A 659 37.30 -30.72 -6.01
N GLN A 660 37.83 -29.48 -5.99
CA GLN A 660 39.28 -29.31 -6.23
C GLN A 660 39.98 -28.06 -5.64
N THR A 661 39.27 -27.09 -5.05
CA THR A 661 39.87 -25.85 -4.50
C THR A 661 40.18 -25.87 -3.00
N SER A 662 39.62 -26.81 -2.23
CA SER A 662 39.79 -26.90 -0.77
C SER A 662 41.23 -27.24 -0.32
N LYS A 663 42.00 -27.98 -1.13
CA LYS A 663 43.29 -28.54 -0.71
C LYS A 663 44.42 -27.51 -0.63
N ARG A 664 44.42 -26.51 -1.50
CA ARG A 664 45.48 -25.48 -1.58
C ARG A 664 45.37 -24.43 -0.46
N LEU A 665 44.14 -24.14 -0.01
CA LEU A 665 43.90 -23.22 1.10
C LEU A 665 44.31 -23.83 2.46
N LEU A 666 44.09 -25.14 2.66
CA LEU A 666 44.59 -25.84 3.85
C LEU A 666 46.13 -25.85 3.90
N GLU A 667 46.79 -26.09 2.76
CA GLU A 667 48.26 -26.09 2.66
C GLU A 667 48.86 -24.71 2.99
N GLU A 668 48.24 -23.60 2.56
CA GLU A 668 48.69 -22.24 2.94
C GLU A 668 48.40 -21.90 4.41
N ILE A 669 47.28 -22.39 4.98
CA ILE A 669 46.96 -22.22 6.41
C ILE A 669 47.96 -23.01 7.29
N GLU A 670 48.32 -24.24 6.93
CA GLU A 670 49.38 -24.98 7.63
C GLU A 670 50.75 -24.28 7.51
N LEU A 671 51.05 -23.66 6.36
CA LEU A 671 52.29 -22.90 6.17
C LEU A 671 52.36 -21.69 7.13
N PHE A 672 51.23 -21.00 7.34
CA PHE A 672 51.09 -19.88 8.28
C PHE A 672 51.23 -20.29 9.75
N PHE A 673 50.69 -21.47 10.14
CA PHE A 673 50.90 -22.02 11.48
C PHE A 673 52.35 -22.53 11.71
N LYS A 674 53.05 -22.95 10.65
CA LYS A 674 54.48 -23.32 10.75
C LYS A 674 55.40 -22.12 10.94
N THR A 675 55.10 -20.98 10.32
CA THR A 675 55.89 -19.74 10.46
C THR A 675 55.66 -18.97 11.77
N SER A 676 54.70 -19.40 12.60
CA SER A 676 54.37 -18.77 13.89
C SER A 676 54.83 -19.57 15.11
N SER A 677 55.82 -20.47 14.95
CA SER A 677 56.34 -21.33 16.03
C SER A 677 57.88 -21.42 16.14
N THR A 678 58.62 -20.42 15.63
CA THR A 678 60.09 -20.31 15.78
C THR A 678 60.52 -18.88 16.08
N GLU A 679 61.51 -18.74 16.99
CA GLU A 679 62.08 -17.50 17.56
C GLU A 679 61.12 -16.76 18.53
N ASP A 680 61.14 -16.84 19.87
CA ASP A 680 62.16 -17.15 20.91
C ASP A 680 63.57 -17.52 20.45
N ASP A 681 64.41 -16.50 20.24
CA ASP A 681 65.80 -16.51 20.72
C ASP A 681 66.44 -15.09 20.65
N ARG A 682 66.15 -14.22 21.64
CA ARG A 682 67.06 -13.18 22.20
C ARG A 682 66.47 -12.34 23.33
#